data_AF-A0AAD4N1K9-F1
#
_entry.id   AF-A0AAD4N1K9-F1
#
_cell.length_a   1.000
_cell.length_b   1.000
_cell.length_c   1.000
_cell.angle_alpha   90.00
_cell.angle_beta   90.00
_cell.angle_gamma   90.00
#
_symmetry.space_group_name_H-M   'P 1'
#
loop_
_entity.id
_entity.type
_entity.pdbx_description
1 polymer ?
#
loop_
_entity_poly.entity_id
_entity_poly.type
_entity_poly.pdbx_seq_one_letter_code
_entity_poly.pdbx_strand_id
1 'polypeptide(L)'
;MDNFLEESVITEINNTKFDEVRALNSSNLSELPNETHQLVKNLLAKRKCDFRKHRNDLSVSVSIEKAHQLGAAVERLDKKLQEHTQMLRQNEGSLISGSNTVLEYDSAKSRADKLAEILKAKSVWNNTSEEIQLLEPSDSSLKYQKLCALQRSFDILHRYSSNSKKEKDFEQMKDEFFSWYSSATILAIDTGNVKELDSLKEKYFTLNRSKVFEGCFGSYARNKIKCFLDETEKEHSLWSILQEVIFIWKRCHRLAETFIGPNGSLLISKNLYDGLVSKWDIPLNIIMNLTSSSETPIAGAQEIGKICNDFLSYVKTEGDEHIIQLSSRICQKIYSVMGEGYRKHVTSALLCTINKITAPEKSSRFRHNWMFKYVEEIHSSMREMVNEARSTFGTQFATHIVPSFEACGNCISILNVICFLQEGVKELNSLIRNQDILNIKRENADIRAKRSVQENTEDKISAICVTGALINMINDVNAYIAQCHDATKESQDDSKLQIISNTSLLEKLNQKVVERKIESIANAIIYSMDEEMLKLKLSAASSSESSDNIALSLPIFSIPPHSYITSVGHGLLNQMNSLSSYASDKNFIIAIASLAGKGFNEDEADLWVLSEVGKHVMEAFCRNVGNVSQLDPKLARQFYADVGFLQEALVDLRLQPTPRLLEFSDRLKKVVT
;
A
#
# COMPACT_ATOMS: atom_id res chain seq x y z
N MET A 1 82.25 40.63 -54.06
CA MET A 1 80.95 40.26 -53.48
C MET A 1 81.03 40.59 -51.99
N ASP A 2 80.86 41.85 -51.59
CA ASP A 2 80.88 42.25 -50.15
C ASP A 2 80.24 43.65 -49.96
N ASN A 3 79.10 43.93 -50.60
CA ASN A 3 78.39 45.20 -50.37
C ASN A 3 76.89 45.15 -50.71
N PHE A 4 76.31 43.96 -50.86
CA PHE A 4 74.87 43.80 -51.15
C PHE A 4 74.05 43.49 -49.89
N LEU A 5 74.69 43.23 -48.75
CA LEU A 5 74.01 42.89 -47.49
C LEU A 5 73.73 44.12 -46.59
N GLU A 6 74.52 45.20 -46.66
CA GLU A 6 74.32 46.38 -45.80
C GLU A 6 73.09 47.22 -46.20
N GLU A 7 72.86 47.51 -47.48
CA GLU A 7 71.72 48.36 -47.89
C GLU A 7 70.36 47.68 -47.67
N SER A 8 70.29 46.37 -47.89
CA SER A 8 69.06 45.60 -47.70
C SER A 8 68.64 45.57 -46.23
N VAL A 9 69.58 45.38 -45.31
CA VAL A 9 69.27 45.30 -43.88
C VAL A 9 68.95 46.69 -43.30
N ILE A 10 69.64 47.75 -43.75
CA ILE A 10 69.40 49.12 -43.28
C ILE A 10 68.04 49.67 -43.76
N THR A 11 67.58 49.32 -44.96
CA THR A 11 66.23 49.69 -45.43
C THR A 11 65.13 48.95 -44.68
N GLU A 12 65.39 47.70 -44.28
CA GLU A 12 64.43 46.88 -43.55
C GLU A 12 64.28 47.33 -42.07
N ILE A 13 65.37 47.80 -41.44
CA ILE A 13 65.40 48.38 -40.07
C ILE A 13 64.55 49.67 -39.93
N ASN A 14 64.27 50.39 -41.02
CA ASN A 14 63.45 51.60 -40.98
C ASN A 14 61.94 51.32 -41.03
N ASN A 15 61.52 50.06 -41.13
CA ASN A 15 60.12 49.67 -41.18
C ASN A 15 59.59 49.37 -39.77
N THR A 16 58.41 49.90 -39.41
CA THR A 16 57.83 49.79 -38.05
C THR A 16 57.41 48.37 -37.64
N LYS A 17 57.52 47.40 -38.56
CA LYS A 17 57.30 45.97 -38.33
C LYS A 17 58.56 45.16 -38.60
N PHE A 18 59.72 45.71 -38.27
CA PHE A 18 60.98 44.99 -38.40
C PHE A 18 61.13 44.01 -37.23
N ASP A 19 61.22 42.72 -37.54
CA ASP A 19 61.38 41.65 -36.55
C ASP A 19 62.87 41.53 -36.20
N GLU A 20 63.29 42.41 -35.29
CA GLU A 20 64.68 42.66 -34.90
C GLU A 20 65.39 41.37 -34.44
N VAL A 21 64.65 40.41 -33.91
CA VAL A 21 65.14 39.10 -33.43
C VAL A 21 65.45 38.15 -34.57
N ARG A 22 64.74 38.26 -35.70
CA ARG A 22 64.92 37.40 -36.88
C ARG A 22 66.14 37.81 -37.70
N ALA A 23 66.43 39.12 -37.76
CA ALA A 23 67.60 39.66 -38.43
C ALA A 23 68.91 39.29 -37.71
N LEU A 24 68.92 39.34 -36.38
CA LEU A 24 70.08 38.95 -35.55
C LEU A 24 70.35 37.44 -35.54
N ASN A 25 69.35 36.60 -35.82
CA ASN A 25 69.46 35.14 -35.85
C ASN A 25 69.68 34.56 -37.27
N SER A 26 69.92 35.40 -38.27
CA SER A 26 70.27 34.92 -39.61
C SER A 26 71.70 34.35 -39.61
N SER A 27 71.87 33.16 -40.19
CA SER A 27 73.12 32.37 -40.14
C SER A 27 74.37 33.07 -40.70
N ASN A 28 74.18 34.18 -41.41
CA ASN A 28 75.27 34.96 -42.01
C ASN A 28 75.85 36.02 -41.05
N LEU A 29 75.17 36.33 -39.93
CA LEU A 29 75.62 37.31 -38.92
C LEU A 29 76.16 36.66 -37.65
N SER A 30 75.88 35.36 -37.41
CA SER A 30 76.42 34.63 -36.27
C SER A 30 77.94 34.36 -36.36
N GLU A 31 78.53 34.49 -37.55
CA GLU A 31 79.97 34.28 -37.77
C GLU A 31 80.81 35.58 -37.69
N LEU A 32 80.18 36.76 -37.56
CA LEU A 32 80.83 38.08 -37.48
C LEU A 32 80.36 38.90 -36.25
N PRO A 33 80.97 38.71 -35.06
CA PRO A 33 80.49 39.28 -33.80
C PRO A 33 80.55 40.82 -33.72
N ASN A 34 81.52 41.45 -34.38
CA ASN A 34 81.76 42.90 -34.24
C ASN A 34 80.69 43.74 -34.95
N GLU A 35 80.24 43.31 -36.13
CA GLU A 35 79.21 44.01 -36.91
C GLU A 35 77.86 43.95 -36.18
N THR A 36 77.56 42.79 -35.59
CA THR A 36 76.36 42.58 -34.77
C THR A 36 76.32 43.53 -33.56
N HIS A 37 77.45 43.74 -32.89
CA HIS A 37 77.53 44.68 -31.76
C HIS A 37 77.28 46.13 -32.19
N GLN A 38 77.80 46.53 -33.36
CA GLN A 38 77.66 47.88 -33.88
C GLN A 38 76.21 48.19 -34.28
N LEU A 39 75.52 47.21 -34.87
CA LEU A 39 74.09 47.29 -35.20
C LEU A 39 73.23 47.53 -33.95
N VAL A 40 73.46 46.74 -32.89
CA VAL A 40 72.71 46.86 -31.62
C VAL A 40 72.94 48.24 -30.98
N LYS A 41 74.17 48.75 -31.02
CA LYS A 41 74.51 50.07 -30.45
C LYS A 41 73.78 51.20 -31.19
N ASN A 42 73.67 51.12 -32.51
CA ASN A 42 72.95 52.09 -33.33
C ASN A 42 71.43 52.06 -33.07
N LEU A 43 70.85 50.86 -32.93
CA LEU A 43 69.43 50.68 -32.57
C LEU A 43 69.10 51.33 -31.22
N LEU A 44 69.94 51.09 -30.21
CA LEU A 44 69.74 51.67 -28.87
C LEU A 44 69.88 53.20 -28.88
N ALA A 45 70.82 53.74 -29.66
CA ALA A 45 70.99 55.19 -29.79
C ALA A 45 69.76 55.87 -30.44
N LYS A 46 69.20 55.24 -31.48
CA LYS A 46 67.97 55.72 -32.15
C LYS A 46 66.79 55.75 -31.18
N ARG A 47 66.54 54.66 -30.45
CA ARG A 47 65.46 54.59 -29.44
C ARG A 47 65.60 55.64 -28.33
N LYS A 48 66.82 55.94 -27.90
CA LYS A 48 67.08 57.00 -26.92
C LYS A 48 66.72 58.40 -27.45
N CYS A 49 66.92 58.65 -28.75
CA CYS A 49 66.54 59.91 -29.39
C CYS A 49 65.01 60.05 -29.51
N ASP A 50 64.33 58.99 -29.96
CA ASP A 50 62.87 59.00 -30.11
C ASP A 50 62.16 59.23 -28.76
N PHE A 51 62.68 58.64 -27.69
CA PHE A 51 62.16 58.86 -26.33
C PHE A 51 62.30 60.32 -25.88
N ARG A 52 63.41 61.00 -26.24
CA ARG A 52 63.58 62.43 -25.91
C ARG A 52 62.60 63.32 -26.66
N LYS A 53 62.31 63.02 -27.93
CA LYS A 53 61.31 63.77 -28.72
C LYS A 53 59.91 63.64 -28.12
N HIS A 54 59.47 62.41 -27.84
CA HIS A 54 58.16 62.16 -27.24
C HIS A 54 58.01 62.81 -25.86
N ARG A 55 59.08 62.87 -25.06
CA ARG A 55 59.06 63.57 -23.77
C ARG A 55 58.80 65.08 -23.89
N ASN A 56 59.27 65.72 -24.96
CA ASN A 56 59.07 67.16 -25.14
C ASN A 56 57.65 67.48 -25.66
N ASP A 57 57.05 66.61 -26.47
CA ASP A 57 55.65 66.72 -26.92
C ASP A 57 54.63 66.52 -25.78
N LEU A 58 55.06 65.91 -24.66
CA LEU A 58 54.31 65.73 -23.42
C LEU A 58 54.54 66.86 -22.39
N SER A 59 55.17 67.97 -22.78
CA SER A 59 55.32 69.12 -21.88
C SER A 59 53.96 69.77 -21.56
N VAL A 60 53.67 69.90 -20.26
CA VAL A 60 52.36 70.29 -19.69
C VAL A 60 51.79 71.57 -20.31
N SER A 61 52.64 72.52 -20.71
CA SER A 61 52.23 73.79 -21.32
C SER A 61 51.49 73.63 -22.65
N VAL A 62 51.95 72.72 -23.53
CA VAL A 62 51.35 72.53 -24.86
C VAL A 62 50.02 71.77 -24.77
N SER A 63 49.86 70.92 -23.76
CA SER A 63 48.62 70.19 -23.51
C SER A 63 47.50 71.08 -22.96
N ILE A 64 47.81 72.08 -22.12
CA ILE A 64 46.82 73.01 -21.55
C ILE A 64 46.19 73.90 -22.65
N GLU A 65 46.99 74.38 -23.59
CA GLU A 65 46.49 75.25 -24.66
C GLU A 65 45.56 74.50 -25.64
N LYS A 66 45.92 73.25 -25.98
CA LYS A 66 45.04 72.37 -26.75
C LYS A 66 43.76 72.01 -26.00
N ALA A 67 43.83 71.83 -24.67
CA ALA A 67 42.64 71.57 -23.84
C ALA A 67 41.67 72.75 -23.81
N HIS A 68 42.18 74.00 -23.77
CA HIS A 68 41.34 75.20 -23.85
C HIS A 68 40.60 75.33 -25.20
N GLN A 69 41.28 75.05 -26.31
CA GLN A 69 40.66 75.04 -27.64
C GLN A 69 39.58 73.96 -27.76
N LEU A 70 39.80 72.79 -27.14
CA LEU A 70 38.81 71.73 -27.08
C LEU A 70 37.59 72.14 -26.25
N GLY A 71 37.78 72.80 -25.10
CA GLY A 71 36.70 73.33 -24.28
C GLY A 71 35.78 74.27 -25.07
N ALA A 72 36.35 75.22 -25.81
CA ALA A 72 35.58 76.15 -26.64
C ALA A 72 34.83 75.46 -27.79
N ALA A 73 35.38 74.38 -28.35
CA ALA A 73 34.71 73.59 -29.38
C ALA A 73 33.53 72.79 -28.80
N VAL A 74 33.69 72.23 -27.59
CA VAL A 74 32.65 71.47 -26.89
C VAL A 74 31.47 72.37 -26.53
N GLU A 75 31.70 73.59 -26.05
CA GLU A 75 30.61 74.53 -25.74
C GLU A 75 29.77 74.91 -26.98
N ARG A 76 30.43 75.09 -28.15
CA ARG A 76 29.70 75.33 -29.41
C ARG A 76 28.86 74.13 -29.83
N LEU A 77 29.36 72.92 -29.57
CA LEU A 77 28.69 71.68 -29.91
C LEU A 77 27.48 71.46 -28.99
N ASP A 78 27.63 71.75 -27.70
CA ASP A 78 26.53 71.72 -26.72
C ASP A 78 25.42 72.70 -27.11
N LYS A 79 25.78 73.93 -27.50
CA LYS A 79 24.79 74.92 -27.97
C LYS A 79 24.03 74.42 -29.21
N LYS A 80 24.72 73.84 -30.19
CA LYS A 80 24.07 73.24 -31.37
C LYS A 80 23.19 72.04 -31.00
N LEU A 81 23.61 71.22 -30.05
CA LEU A 81 22.84 70.07 -29.58
C LEU A 81 21.57 70.53 -28.87
N GLN A 82 21.66 71.57 -28.03
CA GLN A 82 20.50 72.18 -27.37
C GLN A 82 19.52 72.77 -28.40
N GLU A 83 20.01 73.50 -29.40
CA GLU A 83 19.20 74.02 -30.51
C GLU A 83 18.52 72.89 -31.30
N HIS A 84 19.25 71.80 -31.62
CA HIS A 84 18.70 70.65 -32.32
C HIS A 84 17.68 69.89 -31.47
N THR A 85 17.90 69.77 -30.16
CA THR A 85 16.98 69.10 -29.23
C THR A 85 15.72 69.94 -29.03
N GLN A 86 15.84 71.27 -29.04
CA GLN A 86 14.68 72.17 -29.03
C GLN A 86 13.87 72.08 -30.33
N MET A 87 14.54 72.02 -31.49
CA MET A 87 13.85 71.74 -32.76
C MET A 87 13.15 70.37 -32.78
N LEU A 88 13.80 69.33 -32.26
CA LEU A 88 13.19 68.00 -32.15
C LEU A 88 11.96 68.02 -31.25
N ARG A 89 11.99 68.69 -30.09
CA ARG A 89 10.82 68.80 -29.21
C ARG A 89 9.67 69.58 -29.85
N GLN A 90 9.96 70.61 -30.64
CA GLN A 90 8.93 71.35 -31.39
C GLN A 90 8.35 70.52 -32.53
N ASN A 91 9.18 69.72 -33.21
CA ASN A 91 8.73 68.78 -34.24
C ASN A 91 7.98 67.57 -33.66
N GLU A 92 8.34 67.09 -32.47
CA GLU A 92 7.58 66.06 -31.74
C GLU A 92 6.17 66.56 -31.42
N GLY A 93 5.99 67.82 -31.02
CA GLY A 93 4.66 68.40 -30.81
C GLY A 93 3.74 68.33 -32.04
N SER A 94 4.28 68.46 -33.26
CA SER A 94 3.50 68.37 -34.52
C SER A 94 3.38 66.94 -35.07
N LEU A 95 4.41 66.10 -34.85
CA LEU A 95 4.42 64.69 -35.23
C LEU A 95 3.60 63.81 -34.29
N ILE A 96 3.48 64.13 -33.00
CA ILE A 96 2.64 63.38 -32.05
C ILE A 96 1.15 63.58 -32.38
N SER A 97 0.73 64.77 -32.82
CA SER A 97 -0.64 64.96 -33.34
C SER A 97 -0.89 64.13 -34.60
N GLY A 98 0.07 64.08 -35.54
CA GLY A 98 -0.04 63.23 -36.74
C GLY A 98 0.03 61.73 -36.42
N SER A 99 0.90 61.30 -35.51
CA SER A 99 1.10 59.90 -35.13
C SER A 99 -0.08 59.36 -34.32
N ASN A 100 -0.66 60.13 -33.42
CA ASN A 100 -1.91 59.75 -32.75
C ASN A 100 -3.06 59.59 -33.75
N THR A 101 -3.20 60.50 -34.72
CA THR A 101 -4.24 60.33 -35.76
C THR A 101 -3.98 59.10 -36.62
N VAL A 102 -2.74 58.78 -36.97
CA VAL A 102 -2.41 57.56 -37.73
C VAL A 102 -2.70 56.30 -36.92
N LEU A 103 -2.36 56.27 -35.62
CA LEU A 103 -2.71 55.14 -34.75
C LEU A 103 -4.22 55.01 -34.54
N GLU A 104 -4.95 56.12 -34.48
CA GLU A 104 -6.41 56.14 -34.48
C GLU A 104 -6.99 55.63 -35.80
N TYR A 105 -6.41 55.99 -36.94
CA TYR A 105 -6.78 55.48 -38.26
C TYR A 105 -6.48 53.98 -38.41
N ASP A 106 -5.33 53.50 -37.92
CA ASP A 106 -4.99 52.07 -37.94
C ASP A 106 -5.90 51.27 -36.99
N SER A 107 -6.23 51.83 -35.83
CA SER A 107 -7.21 51.27 -34.90
C SER A 107 -8.62 51.27 -35.50
N ALA A 108 -9.02 52.33 -36.18
CA ALA A 108 -10.30 52.41 -36.90
C ALA A 108 -10.34 51.44 -38.07
N LYS A 109 -9.25 51.30 -38.83
CA LYS A 109 -9.11 50.34 -39.93
C LYS A 109 -9.15 48.90 -39.42
N SER A 110 -8.43 48.58 -38.36
CA SER A 110 -8.50 47.26 -37.72
C SER A 110 -9.92 46.93 -37.23
N ARG A 111 -10.63 47.92 -36.65
CA ARG A 111 -12.04 47.76 -36.27
C ARG A 111 -12.95 47.59 -37.49
N ALA A 112 -12.71 48.32 -38.58
CA ALA A 112 -13.47 48.22 -39.82
C ALA A 112 -13.25 46.87 -40.51
N ASP A 113 -12.00 46.38 -40.56
CA ASP A 113 -11.64 45.08 -41.11
C ASP A 113 -12.29 43.95 -40.30
N LYS A 114 -12.25 44.03 -38.96
CA LYS A 114 -12.97 43.10 -38.07
C LYS A 114 -14.48 43.13 -38.28
N LEU A 115 -15.07 44.33 -38.40
CA LEU A 115 -16.50 44.47 -38.65
C LEU A 115 -16.89 43.91 -40.03
N ALA A 116 -16.07 44.14 -41.06
CA ALA A 116 -16.27 43.60 -42.39
C ALA A 116 -16.16 42.06 -42.40
N GLU A 117 -15.22 41.49 -41.65
CA GLU A 117 -15.09 40.05 -41.45
C GLU A 117 -16.33 39.46 -40.77
N ILE A 118 -16.82 40.08 -39.69
CA ILE A 118 -18.04 39.66 -38.99
C ILE A 118 -19.28 39.78 -39.87
N LEU A 119 -19.44 40.88 -40.62
CA LEU A 119 -20.58 41.09 -41.52
C LEU A 119 -20.58 40.08 -42.67
N LYS A 120 -19.41 39.80 -43.27
CA LYS A 120 -19.26 38.75 -44.27
C LYS A 120 -19.62 37.38 -43.68
N ALA A 121 -19.08 37.02 -42.51
CA ALA A 121 -19.39 35.77 -41.84
C ALA A 121 -20.89 35.64 -41.51
N LYS A 122 -21.54 36.72 -41.06
CA LYS A 122 -22.98 36.75 -40.75
C LYS A 122 -23.85 36.61 -42.00
N SER A 123 -23.48 37.26 -43.11
CA SER A 123 -24.16 37.11 -44.39
C SER A 123 -24.03 35.68 -44.91
N VAL A 124 -22.82 35.10 -44.86
CA VAL A 124 -22.60 33.71 -45.25
C VAL A 124 -23.40 32.77 -44.36
N TRP A 125 -23.42 32.99 -43.04
CA TRP A 125 -24.21 32.17 -42.12
C TRP A 125 -25.70 32.13 -42.47
N ASN A 126 -26.32 33.29 -42.64
CA ASN A 126 -27.75 33.37 -42.92
C ASN A 126 -28.10 32.72 -44.26
N ASN A 127 -27.38 33.07 -45.33
CA ASN A 127 -27.65 32.52 -46.66
C ASN A 127 -27.44 31.00 -46.70
N THR A 128 -26.33 30.52 -46.12
CA THR A 128 -25.99 29.10 -46.14
C THR A 128 -26.91 28.28 -45.21
N SER A 129 -27.40 28.87 -44.10
CA SER A 129 -28.35 28.21 -43.20
C SER A 129 -29.73 28.04 -43.84
N GLU A 130 -30.20 29.01 -44.62
CA GLU A 130 -31.45 28.90 -45.37
C GLU A 130 -31.32 27.86 -46.49
N GLU A 131 -30.19 27.85 -47.19
CA GLU A 131 -29.91 26.87 -48.24
C GLU A 131 -29.86 25.42 -47.72
N ILE A 132 -29.33 25.17 -46.51
CA ILE A 132 -29.30 23.80 -45.94
C ILE A 132 -30.68 23.29 -45.56
N GLN A 133 -31.60 24.17 -45.15
CA GLN A 133 -32.97 23.78 -44.83
C GLN A 133 -33.77 23.36 -46.06
N LEU A 134 -33.34 23.77 -47.26
CA LEU A 134 -33.99 23.48 -48.54
C LEU A 134 -33.38 22.25 -49.27
N LEU A 135 -32.27 21.69 -48.77
CA LEU A 135 -31.59 20.56 -49.40
C LEU A 135 -32.20 19.21 -48.99
N GLU A 136 -32.40 18.33 -49.98
CA GLU A 136 -32.85 16.96 -49.75
C GLU A 136 -31.74 16.07 -49.15
N PRO A 137 -32.08 14.95 -48.46
CA PRO A 137 -31.11 14.05 -47.83
C PRO A 137 -30.13 13.36 -48.79
N SER A 138 -30.45 13.32 -50.09
CA SER A 138 -29.68 12.67 -51.17
C SER A 138 -28.39 13.42 -51.55
N ASP A 139 -28.32 14.74 -51.34
CA ASP A 139 -27.19 15.60 -51.75
C ASP A 139 -26.10 15.73 -50.69
N SER A 140 -25.57 14.59 -50.25
CA SER A 140 -24.60 14.51 -49.14
C SER A 140 -23.29 15.29 -49.37
N SER A 141 -22.82 15.42 -50.62
CA SER A 141 -21.63 16.18 -50.98
C SER A 141 -21.84 17.69 -50.92
N LEU A 142 -23.01 18.17 -51.39
CA LEU A 142 -23.39 19.57 -51.37
C LEU A 142 -23.63 20.03 -49.92
N LYS A 143 -24.33 19.19 -49.13
CA LYS A 143 -24.56 19.42 -47.70
C LYS A 143 -23.24 19.53 -46.93
N TYR A 144 -22.24 18.69 -47.23
CA TYR A 144 -20.90 18.79 -46.62
C TYR A 144 -20.20 20.13 -46.93
N GLN A 145 -20.20 20.57 -48.19
CA GLN A 145 -19.57 21.84 -48.57
C GLN A 145 -20.22 23.05 -47.87
N LYS A 146 -21.56 23.03 -47.78
CA LYS A 146 -22.34 24.07 -47.11
C LYS A 146 -22.12 24.04 -45.59
N LEU A 147 -22.03 22.87 -44.97
CA LEU A 147 -21.66 22.71 -43.56
C LEU A 147 -20.23 23.20 -43.27
N CYS A 148 -19.27 23.00 -44.19
CA CYS A 148 -17.91 23.55 -44.04
C CYS A 148 -17.91 25.09 -44.10
N ALA A 149 -18.70 25.68 -44.99
CA ALA A 149 -18.87 27.13 -45.06
C ALA A 149 -19.56 27.69 -43.80
N LEU A 150 -20.55 26.97 -43.26
CA LEU A 150 -21.16 27.27 -41.97
C LEU A 150 -20.17 27.12 -40.81
N GLN A 151 -19.32 26.09 -40.79
CA GLN A 151 -18.31 25.92 -39.74
C GLN A 151 -17.32 27.08 -39.71
N ARG A 152 -16.80 27.49 -40.88
CA ARG A 152 -15.87 28.64 -40.98
C ARG A 152 -16.53 29.94 -40.55
N SER A 153 -17.79 30.17 -40.93
CA SER A 153 -18.52 31.36 -40.50
C SER A 153 -18.89 31.31 -39.01
N PHE A 154 -19.22 30.13 -38.48
CA PHE A 154 -19.44 29.89 -37.05
C PHE A 154 -18.21 30.20 -36.22
N ASP A 155 -17.03 29.69 -36.60
CA ASP A 155 -15.79 29.90 -35.86
C ASP A 155 -15.41 31.38 -35.77
N ILE A 156 -15.71 32.16 -36.81
CA ILE A 156 -15.53 33.62 -36.81
C ILE A 156 -16.58 34.28 -35.90
N LEU A 157 -17.86 33.93 -36.04
CA LEU A 157 -18.95 34.54 -35.27
C LEU A 157 -18.87 34.22 -33.77
N HIS A 158 -18.50 33.00 -33.41
CA HIS A 158 -18.40 32.52 -32.03
C HIS A 158 -17.30 33.28 -31.24
N ARG A 159 -16.22 33.72 -31.91
CA ARG A 159 -15.18 34.55 -31.27
C ARG A 159 -15.68 35.92 -30.79
N TYR A 160 -16.78 36.41 -31.36
CA TYR A 160 -17.30 37.76 -31.09
C TYR A 160 -18.70 37.78 -30.46
N SER A 161 -19.49 36.70 -30.59
CA SER A 161 -20.86 36.62 -30.06
C SER A 161 -21.26 35.17 -29.77
N SER A 162 -21.47 34.83 -28.49
CA SER A 162 -21.98 33.53 -28.06
C SER A 162 -23.52 33.51 -28.10
N ASN A 163 -24.11 33.04 -29.20
CA ASN A 163 -25.56 32.83 -29.28
C ASN A 163 -25.89 31.34 -29.12
N SER A 164 -26.24 30.93 -27.89
CA SER A 164 -26.47 29.53 -27.50
C SER A 164 -27.54 28.81 -28.34
N LYS A 165 -28.54 29.53 -28.87
CA LYS A 165 -29.59 28.89 -29.69
C LYS A 165 -29.08 28.48 -31.07
N LYS A 166 -28.36 29.39 -31.74
CA LYS A 166 -27.77 29.12 -33.07
C LYS A 166 -26.70 28.05 -33.03
N GLU A 167 -25.98 27.96 -31.92
CA GLU A 167 -25.01 26.90 -31.67
C GLU A 167 -25.69 25.53 -31.55
N LYS A 168 -26.77 25.41 -30.76
CA LYS A 168 -27.52 24.15 -30.64
C LYS A 168 -28.12 23.71 -31.98
N ASP A 169 -28.73 24.62 -32.73
CA ASP A 169 -29.33 24.31 -34.04
C ASP A 169 -28.27 23.82 -35.05
N PHE A 170 -27.07 24.40 -35.00
CA PHE A 170 -25.96 23.99 -35.87
C PHE A 170 -25.35 22.64 -35.47
N GLU A 171 -25.19 22.39 -34.17
CA GLU A 171 -24.74 21.10 -33.68
C GLU A 171 -25.74 19.99 -34.02
N GLN A 172 -27.05 20.26 -33.97
CA GLN A 172 -28.09 19.33 -34.42
C GLN A 172 -27.98 19.04 -35.93
N MET A 173 -27.78 20.06 -36.77
CA MET A 173 -27.57 19.88 -38.22
C MET A 173 -26.34 19.01 -38.53
N LYS A 174 -25.27 19.13 -37.72
CA LYS A 174 -24.10 18.24 -37.83
C LYS A 174 -24.43 16.81 -37.42
N ASP A 175 -25.17 16.61 -36.34
CA ASP A 175 -25.50 15.28 -35.82
C ASP A 175 -26.38 14.51 -36.80
N GLU A 176 -27.35 15.18 -37.43
CA GLU A 176 -28.15 14.60 -38.51
C GLU A 176 -27.29 14.18 -39.71
N PHE A 177 -26.32 15.00 -40.10
CA PHE A 177 -25.38 14.68 -41.18
C PHE A 177 -24.52 13.46 -40.82
N PHE A 178 -23.93 13.44 -39.62
CA PHE A 178 -23.05 12.37 -39.20
C PHE A 178 -23.77 11.08 -38.84
N SER A 179 -25.07 11.09 -38.55
CA SER A 179 -25.87 9.87 -38.34
C SER A 179 -25.75 8.92 -39.54
N TRP A 180 -25.85 9.43 -40.77
CA TRP A 180 -25.70 8.65 -42.00
C TRP A 180 -24.27 8.13 -42.21
N TYR A 181 -23.26 8.96 -41.89
CA TYR A 181 -21.86 8.58 -42.01
C TYR A 181 -21.37 7.67 -40.89
N SER A 182 -22.06 7.61 -39.75
CA SER A 182 -21.70 6.74 -38.63
C SER A 182 -21.73 5.26 -39.04
N SER A 183 -22.78 4.83 -39.75
CA SER A 183 -22.91 3.47 -40.30
C SER A 183 -21.83 3.17 -41.34
N ALA A 184 -21.55 4.13 -42.23
CA ALA A 184 -20.48 4.00 -43.23
C ALA A 184 -19.08 3.90 -42.57
N THR A 185 -18.86 4.66 -41.49
CA THR A 185 -17.61 4.62 -40.71
C THR A 185 -17.44 3.27 -40.02
N ILE A 186 -18.50 2.74 -39.40
CA ILE A 186 -18.50 1.41 -38.77
C ILE A 186 -18.20 0.30 -39.80
N LEU A 187 -18.80 0.37 -41.00
CA LEU A 187 -18.52 -0.58 -42.08
C LEU A 187 -17.08 -0.48 -42.57
N ALA A 188 -16.54 0.72 -42.72
CA ALA A 188 -15.15 0.92 -43.13
C ALA A 188 -14.15 0.42 -42.06
N ILE A 189 -14.51 0.51 -40.77
CA ILE A 189 -13.75 -0.10 -39.67
C ILE A 189 -13.80 -1.64 -39.80
N ASP A 190 -14.97 -2.21 -40.09
CA ASP A 190 -15.13 -3.66 -40.23
C ASP A 190 -14.33 -4.21 -41.42
N THR A 191 -14.34 -3.54 -42.57
CA THR A 191 -13.59 -3.95 -43.77
C THR A 191 -12.10 -3.59 -43.71
N GLY A 192 -11.68 -2.74 -42.78
CA GLY A 192 -10.29 -2.27 -42.65
C GLY A 192 -9.85 -1.38 -43.80
N ASN A 193 -10.78 -0.70 -44.47
CA ASN A 193 -10.47 0.15 -45.62
C ASN A 193 -9.89 1.51 -45.19
N VAL A 194 -8.57 1.58 -45.13
CA VAL A 194 -7.81 2.78 -44.70
C VAL A 194 -8.18 4.02 -45.53
N LYS A 195 -8.34 3.88 -46.86
CA LYS A 195 -8.61 5.01 -47.76
C LYS A 195 -9.98 5.64 -47.53
N GLU A 196 -10.99 4.82 -47.32
CA GLU A 196 -12.34 5.32 -47.00
C GLU A 196 -12.35 5.95 -45.60
N LEU A 197 -11.62 5.36 -44.64
CA LEU A 197 -11.50 5.92 -43.29
C LEU A 197 -10.78 7.28 -43.28
N ASP A 198 -9.73 7.46 -44.08
CA ASP A 198 -9.04 8.75 -44.23
C ASP A 198 -10.00 9.81 -44.78
N SER A 199 -10.74 9.47 -45.83
CA SER A 199 -11.72 10.39 -46.45
C SER A 199 -12.86 10.77 -45.47
N LEU A 200 -13.26 9.85 -44.60
CA LEU A 200 -14.26 10.10 -43.56
C LEU A 200 -13.65 10.93 -42.42
N LYS A 201 -12.43 10.61 -41.99
CA LYS A 201 -11.70 11.37 -40.97
C LYS A 201 -11.59 12.84 -41.36
N GLU A 202 -11.19 13.15 -42.59
CA GLU A 202 -11.13 14.54 -43.06
C GLU A 202 -12.46 15.28 -42.91
N LYS A 203 -13.59 14.61 -43.16
CA LYS A 203 -14.93 15.18 -43.00
C LYS A 203 -15.27 15.47 -41.54
N TYR A 204 -14.94 14.55 -40.61
CA TYR A 204 -15.14 14.75 -39.17
C TYR A 204 -14.25 15.85 -38.61
N PHE A 205 -12.98 15.93 -39.03
CA PHE A 205 -12.04 16.95 -38.57
C PHE A 205 -12.39 18.34 -39.09
N THR A 206 -12.81 18.46 -40.36
CA THR A 206 -13.21 19.75 -40.94
C THR A 206 -14.44 20.37 -40.26
N LEU A 207 -15.32 19.52 -39.69
CA LEU A 207 -16.52 19.95 -38.98
C LEU A 207 -16.33 19.99 -37.44
N ASN A 208 -15.09 19.90 -36.95
CA ASN A 208 -14.74 19.91 -35.51
C ASN A 208 -15.44 18.80 -34.68
N ARG A 209 -15.68 17.63 -35.27
CA ARG A 209 -16.34 16.47 -34.63
C ARG A 209 -15.39 15.26 -34.45
N SER A 210 -14.12 15.51 -34.15
CA SER A 210 -13.12 14.44 -33.94
C SER A 210 -13.54 13.43 -32.87
N LYS A 211 -14.17 13.88 -31.78
CA LYS A 211 -14.67 13.01 -30.69
C LYS A 211 -15.78 12.06 -31.14
N VAL A 212 -16.61 12.45 -32.10
CA VAL A 212 -17.69 11.60 -32.64
C VAL A 212 -17.09 10.47 -33.47
N PHE A 213 -16.05 10.79 -34.25
CA PHE A 213 -15.29 9.81 -35.01
C PHE A 213 -14.58 8.79 -34.09
N GLU A 214 -13.93 9.25 -33.02
CA GLU A 214 -13.39 8.37 -31.96
C GLU A 214 -14.50 7.50 -31.35
N GLY A 215 -15.68 8.08 -31.08
CA GLY A 215 -16.86 7.37 -30.60
C GLY A 215 -17.33 6.24 -31.52
N CYS A 216 -17.11 6.32 -32.83
CA CYS A 216 -17.44 5.25 -33.78
C CYS A 216 -16.58 4.00 -33.57
N PHE A 217 -15.29 4.15 -33.27
CA PHE A 217 -14.40 3.02 -32.94
C PHE A 217 -14.84 2.32 -31.65
N GLY A 218 -15.20 3.11 -30.63
CA GLY A 218 -15.76 2.56 -29.38
C GLY A 218 -17.09 1.84 -29.61
N SER A 219 -17.98 2.44 -30.40
CA SER A 219 -19.28 1.86 -30.73
C SER A 219 -19.16 0.58 -31.55
N TYR A 220 -18.20 0.51 -32.48
CA TYR A 220 -17.89 -0.70 -33.23
C TYR A 220 -17.47 -1.83 -32.28
N ALA A 221 -16.46 -1.60 -31.44
CA ALA A 221 -15.95 -2.62 -30.52
C ALA A 221 -17.05 -3.12 -29.56
N ARG A 222 -17.84 -2.20 -29.01
CA ARG A 222 -18.97 -2.49 -28.12
C ARG A 222 -20.08 -3.28 -28.82
N ASN A 223 -20.44 -2.92 -30.05
CA ASN A 223 -21.52 -3.58 -30.77
C ASN A 223 -21.08 -4.95 -31.31
N LYS A 224 -19.82 -5.10 -31.74
CA LYS A 224 -19.31 -6.37 -32.26
C LYS A 224 -19.32 -7.46 -31.17
N ILE A 225 -18.85 -7.15 -29.96
CA ILE A 225 -18.90 -8.11 -28.84
C ILE A 225 -20.34 -8.43 -28.42
N LYS A 226 -21.25 -7.44 -28.47
CA LYS A 226 -22.68 -7.68 -28.20
C LYS A 226 -23.31 -8.60 -29.24
N CYS A 227 -23.07 -8.35 -30.52
CA CYS A 227 -23.57 -9.20 -31.60
C CYS A 227 -23.06 -10.62 -31.45
N PHE A 228 -21.77 -10.81 -31.15
CA PHE A 228 -21.21 -12.14 -30.90
C PHE A 228 -21.92 -12.87 -29.74
N LEU A 229 -22.21 -12.16 -28.64
CA LEU A 229 -22.92 -12.74 -27.50
C LEU A 229 -24.39 -13.04 -27.81
N ASP A 230 -25.04 -12.24 -28.66
CA ASP A 230 -26.44 -12.42 -29.07
C ASP A 230 -26.61 -13.48 -30.17
N GLU A 231 -25.51 -14.02 -30.76
CA GLU A 231 -25.56 -15.15 -31.69
C GLU A 231 -26.03 -16.43 -30.95
N THR A 232 -27.33 -16.72 -31.03
CA THR A 232 -27.99 -17.87 -30.38
C THR A 232 -27.62 -19.23 -30.99
N GLU A 233 -26.94 -19.26 -32.13
CA GLU A 233 -26.59 -20.49 -32.85
C GLU A 233 -25.30 -21.15 -32.34
N LYS A 234 -24.49 -20.47 -31.51
CA LYS A 234 -23.23 -21.00 -30.98
C LYS A 234 -23.33 -21.24 -29.47
N GLU A 235 -22.99 -22.44 -29.03
CA GLU A 235 -22.67 -22.68 -27.62
C GLU A 235 -21.36 -21.95 -27.29
N HIS A 236 -21.47 -20.80 -26.64
CA HIS A 236 -20.31 -20.00 -26.25
C HIS A 236 -19.64 -20.64 -25.03
N SER A 237 -18.38 -21.05 -25.18
CA SER A 237 -17.53 -21.39 -24.03
C SER A 237 -16.91 -20.12 -23.44
N LEU A 238 -16.58 -20.13 -22.15
CA LEU A 238 -15.92 -18.97 -21.51
C LEU A 238 -14.63 -18.57 -22.24
N TRP A 239 -13.85 -19.56 -22.68
CA TRP A 239 -12.65 -19.35 -23.47
C TRP A 239 -12.94 -18.68 -24.82
N SER A 240 -13.99 -19.09 -25.53
CA SER A 240 -14.36 -18.48 -26.82
C SER A 240 -14.71 -16.99 -26.69
N ILE A 241 -15.43 -16.60 -25.63
CA ILE A 241 -15.77 -15.21 -25.35
C ILE A 241 -14.50 -14.39 -25.08
N LEU A 242 -13.59 -14.93 -24.26
CA LEU A 242 -12.32 -14.27 -23.94
C LEU A 242 -11.42 -14.14 -25.17
N GLN A 243 -11.35 -15.16 -26.03
CA GLN A 243 -10.62 -15.08 -27.29
C GLN A 243 -11.20 -14.05 -28.25
N GLU A 244 -12.53 -13.94 -28.34
CA GLU A 244 -13.18 -12.96 -29.21
C GLU A 244 -12.85 -11.52 -28.78
N VAL A 245 -12.75 -11.25 -27.47
CA VAL A 245 -12.31 -9.93 -26.96
C VAL A 245 -10.93 -9.56 -27.51
N ILE A 246 -9.98 -10.51 -27.50
CA ILE A 246 -8.63 -10.27 -28.07
C ILE A 246 -8.69 -10.17 -29.59
N PHE A 247 -9.51 -10.98 -30.26
CA PHE A 247 -9.62 -10.95 -31.71
C PHE A 247 -10.13 -9.59 -32.20
N ILE A 248 -11.19 -9.06 -31.59
CA ILE A 248 -11.72 -7.72 -31.90
C ILE A 248 -10.67 -6.65 -31.59
N TRP A 249 -9.99 -6.74 -30.44
CA TRP A 249 -8.91 -5.82 -30.09
C TRP A 249 -7.77 -5.85 -31.14
N LYS A 250 -7.30 -7.04 -31.54
CA LYS A 250 -6.24 -7.22 -32.56
C LYS A 250 -6.61 -6.59 -33.90
N ARG A 251 -7.87 -6.70 -34.31
CA ARG A 251 -8.39 -6.13 -35.56
C ARG A 251 -8.46 -4.60 -35.52
N CYS A 252 -8.80 -4.02 -34.37
CA CYS A 252 -9.10 -2.59 -34.25
C CYS A 252 -7.98 -1.73 -33.67
N HIS A 253 -7.11 -2.25 -32.80
CA HIS A 253 -6.13 -1.41 -32.10
C HIS A 253 -5.16 -0.71 -33.06
N ARG A 254 -4.62 -1.41 -34.07
CA ARG A 254 -3.70 -0.81 -35.06
C ARG A 254 -4.36 0.33 -35.85
N LEU A 255 -5.62 0.14 -36.23
CA LEU A 255 -6.41 1.17 -36.90
C LEU A 255 -6.66 2.33 -35.95
N ALA A 256 -7.10 2.07 -34.71
CA ALA A 256 -7.34 3.09 -33.72
C ALA A 256 -6.06 3.91 -33.40
N GLU A 257 -4.91 3.28 -33.26
CA GLU A 257 -3.63 3.95 -33.04
C GLU A 257 -3.22 4.85 -34.22
N THR A 258 -3.43 4.37 -35.45
CA THR A 258 -3.12 5.14 -36.67
C THR A 258 -4.00 6.38 -36.80
N PHE A 259 -5.28 6.26 -36.44
CA PHE A 259 -6.27 7.31 -36.69
C PHE A 259 -6.51 8.27 -35.50
N ILE A 260 -6.42 7.78 -34.26
CA ILE A 260 -6.72 8.49 -33.01
C ILE A 260 -5.44 8.85 -32.24
N GLY A 261 -4.33 8.16 -32.49
CA GLY A 261 -3.05 8.34 -31.79
C GLY A 261 -2.84 7.32 -30.65
N PRO A 262 -1.90 7.58 -29.72
CA PRO A 262 -1.43 6.57 -28.76
C PRO A 262 -2.51 6.05 -27.78
N ASN A 263 -3.62 6.78 -27.62
CA ASN A 263 -4.73 6.38 -26.76
C ASN A 263 -5.78 5.49 -27.46
N GLY A 264 -5.54 5.11 -28.72
CA GLY A 264 -6.47 4.28 -29.50
C GLY A 264 -6.79 2.95 -28.84
N SER A 265 -5.77 2.25 -28.32
CA SER A 265 -5.97 0.97 -27.64
C SER A 265 -6.75 1.10 -26.34
N LEU A 266 -6.49 2.13 -25.53
CA LEU A 266 -7.25 2.41 -24.31
C LEU A 266 -8.76 2.59 -24.60
N LEU A 267 -9.09 3.30 -25.67
CA LEU A 267 -10.47 3.53 -26.08
C LEU A 267 -11.17 2.21 -26.47
N ILE A 268 -10.50 1.37 -27.27
CA ILE A 268 -11.04 0.07 -27.70
C ILE A 268 -11.23 -0.84 -26.49
N SER A 269 -10.21 -1.01 -25.66
CA SER A 269 -10.24 -1.86 -24.47
C SER A 269 -11.36 -1.46 -23.50
N LYS A 270 -11.56 -0.16 -23.25
CA LYS A 270 -12.66 0.33 -22.41
C LYS A 270 -14.04 0.00 -23.01
N ASN A 271 -14.23 0.21 -24.31
CA ASN A 271 -15.54 -0.04 -24.92
C ASN A 271 -15.84 -1.54 -25.09
N LEU A 272 -14.81 -2.38 -25.25
CA LEU A 272 -14.94 -3.84 -25.18
C LEU A 272 -15.43 -4.28 -23.80
N TYR A 273 -14.86 -3.72 -22.73
CA TYR A 273 -15.34 -3.96 -21.37
C TYR A 273 -16.83 -3.62 -21.23
N ASP A 274 -17.22 -2.40 -21.63
CA ASP A 274 -18.59 -1.93 -21.50
C ASP A 274 -19.56 -2.81 -22.28
N GLY A 275 -19.14 -3.28 -23.47
CA GLY A 275 -19.91 -4.22 -24.29
C GLY A 275 -20.14 -5.55 -23.57
N LEU A 276 -19.06 -6.16 -23.06
CA LEU A 276 -19.12 -7.42 -22.32
C LEU A 276 -19.96 -7.29 -21.03
N VAL A 277 -19.78 -6.21 -20.28
CA VAL A 277 -20.52 -5.97 -19.03
C VAL A 277 -22.00 -5.77 -19.28
N SER A 278 -22.40 -5.14 -20.39
CA SER A 278 -23.81 -4.92 -20.72
C SER A 278 -24.59 -6.21 -21.01
N LYS A 279 -23.90 -7.32 -21.27
CA LYS A 279 -24.46 -8.65 -21.53
C LYS A 279 -23.83 -9.70 -20.61
N TRP A 280 -23.46 -9.30 -19.39
CA TRP A 280 -22.74 -10.15 -18.44
C TRP A 280 -23.51 -11.39 -18.00
N ASP A 281 -24.83 -11.42 -18.19
CA ASP A 281 -25.69 -12.57 -17.87
C ASP A 281 -25.27 -13.84 -18.63
N ILE A 282 -24.74 -13.71 -19.85
CA ILE A 282 -24.29 -14.85 -20.66
C ILE A 282 -23.01 -15.49 -20.06
N PRO A 283 -21.89 -14.75 -19.86
CA PRO A 283 -20.75 -15.26 -19.10
C PRO A 283 -21.12 -15.79 -17.72
N LEU A 284 -22.05 -15.13 -17.01
CA LEU A 284 -22.49 -15.54 -15.68
C LEU A 284 -23.15 -16.92 -15.72
N ASN A 285 -24.07 -17.16 -16.66
CA ASN A 285 -24.74 -18.45 -16.82
C ASN A 285 -23.74 -19.56 -17.19
N ILE A 286 -22.75 -19.28 -18.03
CA ILE A 286 -21.69 -20.24 -18.36
C ILE A 286 -20.88 -20.60 -17.12
N ILE A 287 -20.46 -19.60 -16.33
CA ILE A 287 -19.73 -19.80 -15.07
C ILE A 287 -20.55 -20.63 -14.08
N MET A 288 -21.83 -20.32 -13.92
CA MET A 288 -22.73 -21.05 -13.02
C MET A 288 -22.98 -22.48 -13.50
N ASN A 289 -23.12 -22.71 -14.80
CA ASN A 289 -23.26 -24.05 -15.37
C ASN A 289 -21.99 -24.87 -15.15
N LEU A 290 -20.80 -24.31 -15.41
CA LEU A 290 -19.52 -24.99 -15.19
C LEU A 290 -19.29 -25.35 -13.72
N THR A 291 -19.66 -24.46 -12.79
CA THR A 291 -19.58 -24.75 -11.35
C THR A 291 -20.65 -25.74 -10.87
N SER A 292 -21.80 -25.82 -11.54
CA SER A 292 -22.87 -26.78 -11.21
C SER A 292 -22.67 -28.16 -11.85
N SER A 293 -21.99 -28.24 -12.99
CA SER A 293 -21.71 -29.49 -13.70
C SER A 293 -20.50 -30.26 -13.14
N SER A 294 -19.60 -29.58 -12.43
CA SER A 294 -18.45 -30.20 -11.79
C SER A 294 -18.84 -31.01 -10.54
N GLU A 295 -18.16 -32.13 -10.29
CA GLU A 295 -18.40 -33.02 -9.12
C GLU A 295 -18.34 -32.26 -7.78
N THR A 296 -17.50 -31.23 -7.69
CA THR A 296 -17.43 -30.32 -6.55
C THR A 296 -17.30 -28.87 -7.04
N PRO A 297 -17.88 -27.88 -6.34
CA PRO A 297 -17.71 -26.46 -6.67
C PRO A 297 -16.24 -26.00 -6.73
N ILE A 298 -15.33 -26.69 -6.04
CA ILE A 298 -13.88 -26.45 -6.10
C ILE A 298 -13.33 -26.86 -7.47
N ALA A 299 -13.68 -28.03 -7.97
CA ALA A 299 -13.19 -28.51 -9.26
C ALA A 299 -13.63 -27.57 -10.40
N GLY A 300 -14.88 -27.10 -10.38
CA GLY A 300 -15.37 -26.11 -11.34
C GLY A 300 -14.65 -24.76 -11.21
N ALA A 301 -14.37 -24.30 -9.97
CA ALA A 301 -13.59 -23.09 -9.75
C ALA A 301 -12.14 -23.23 -10.26
N GLN A 302 -11.49 -24.37 -10.04
CA GLN A 302 -10.14 -24.66 -10.53
C GLN A 302 -10.06 -24.67 -12.06
N GLU A 303 -11.07 -25.25 -12.73
CA GLU A 303 -11.14 -25.27 -14.19
C GLU A 303 -11.24 -23.84 -14.76
N ILE A 304 -12.14 -23.02 -14.19
CA ILE A 304 -12.29 -21.61 -14.59
C ILE A 304 -11.03 -20.79 -14.23
N GLY A 305 -10.41 -21.09 -13.08
CA GLY A 305 -9.14 -20.51 -12.67
C GLY A 305 -8.02 -20.77 -13.68
N LYS A 306 -7.92 -22.02 -14.16
CA LYS A 306 -7.01 -22.42 -15.23
C LYS A 306 -7.29 -21.67 -16.53
N ILE A 307 -8.56 -21.60 -16.96
CA ILE A 307 -8.97 -20.82 -18.16
C ILE A 307 -8.53 -19.36 -18.04
N CYS A 308 -8.72 -18.74 -16.87
CA CYS A 308 -8.32 -17.35 -16.63
C CYS A 308 -6.79 -17.17 -16.63
N ASN A 309 -6.04 -18.11 -16.03
CA ASN A 309 -4.58 -18.06 -16.02
C ASN A 309 -3.98 -18.26 -17.41
N ASP A 310 -4.49 -19.24 -18.15
CA ASP A 310 -4.11 -19.49 -19.54
C ASP A 310 -4.42 -18.26 -20.40
N PHE A 311 -5.58 -17.63 -20.19
CA PHE A 311 -5.96 -16.41 -20.89
C PHE A 311 -5.04 -15.24 -20.56
N LEU A 312 -4.76 -14.98 -19.28
CA LEU A 312 -3.85 -13.91 -18.87
C LEU A 312 -2.43 -14.13 -19.40
N SER A 313 -1.96 -15.38 -19.45
CA SER A 313 -0.66 -15.70 -20.05
C SER A 313 -0.64 -15.41 -21.56
N TYR A 314 -1.71 -15.77 -22.27
CA TYR A 314 -1.88 -15.47 -23.68
C TYR A 314 -1.96 -13.97 -23.97
N VAL A 315 -2.67 -13.20 -23.14
CA VAL A 315 -2.75 -11.73 -23.27
C VAL A 315 -1.38 -11.09 -23.00
N LYS A 316 -0.61 -11.60 -22.02
CA LYS A 316 0.75 -11.09 -21.74
C LYS A 316 1.71 -11.28 -22.91
N THR A 317 1.54 -12.35 -23.70
CA THR A 317 2.40 -12.60 -24.88
C THR A 317 2.01 -11.79 -26.10
N GLU A 318 0.71 -11.52 -26.28
CA GLU A 318 0.15 -11.01 -27.54
C GLU A 318 -0.46 -9.60 -27.45
N GLY A 319 -0.63 -9.08 -26.23
CA GLY A 319 -1.36 -7.85 -25.93
C GLY A 319 -0.46 -6.70 -25.51
N ASP A 320 -1.04 -5.50 -25.48
CA ASP A 320 -0.44 -4.31 -24.89
C ASP A 320 -0.83 -4.13 -23.40
N GLU A 321 -0.29 -3.09 -22.76
CA GLU A 321 -0.57 -2.80 -21.35
C GLU A 321 -2.07 -2.57 -21.09
N HIS A 322 -2.79 -1.95 -22.03
CA HIS A 322 -4.20 -1.60 -21.85
C HIS A 322 -5.13 -2.81 -21.94
N ILE A 323 -4.87 -3.76 -22.85
CA ILE A 323 -5.63 -5.01 -22.94
C ILE A 323 -5.28 -5.96 -21.78
N ILE A 324 -4.04 -5.94 -21.29
CA ILE A 324 -3.66 -6.68 -20.07
C ILE A 324 -4.48 -6.18 -18.88
N GLN A 325 -4.54 -4.86 -18.66
CA GLN A 325 -5.35 -4.27 -17.58
C GLN A 325 -6.84 -4.60 -17.74
N LEU A 326 -7.37 -4.58 -18.96
CA LEU A 326 -8.75 -4.99 -19.24
C LEU A 326 -8.99 -6.45 -18.85
N SER A 327 -8.15 -7.35 -19.35
CA SER A 327 -8.24 -8.78 -19.11
C SER A 327 -8.14 -9.11 -17.63
N SER A 328 -7.26 -8.43 -16.89
CA SER A 328 -7.19 -8.53 -15.43
C SER A 328 -8.50 -8.11 -14.76
N ARG A 329 -9.16 -7.04 -15.22
CA ARG A 329 -10.47 -6.61 -14.69
C ARG A 329 -11.59 -7.60 -15.01
N ILE A 330 -11.56 -8.23 -16.19
CA ILE A 330 -12.52 -9.28 -16.56
C ILE A 330 -12.32 -10.49 -15.65
N CYS A 331 -11.10 -10.97 -15.49
CA CYS A 331 -10.76 -12.08 -14.60
C CYS A 331 -11.12 -11.77 -13.13
N GLN A 332 -10.86 -10.55 -12.64
CA GLN A 332 -11.31 -10.10 -11.31
C GLN A 332 -12.82 -10.23 -11.14
N LYS A 333 -13.60 -9.83 -12.15
CA LYS A 333 -15.06 -9.94 -12.11
C LYS A 333 -15.52 -11.42 -12.11
N ILE A 334 -14.84 -12.28 -12.87
CA ILE A 334 -15.08 -13.74 -12.87
C ILE A 334 -14.75 -14.32 -11.48
N TYR A 335 -13.58 -14.01 -10.94
CA TYR A 335 -13.15 -14.46 -9.61
C TYR A 335 -14.08 -13.97 -8.50
N SER A 336 -14.61 -12.75 -8.59
CA SER A 336 -15.62 -12.24 -7.64
C SER A 336 -16.90 -13.09 -7.63
N VAL A 337 -17.36 -13.58 -8.78
CA VAL A 337 -18.56 -14.42 -8.87
C VAL A 337 -18.30 -15.79 -8.26
N MET A 338 -17.19 -16.42 -8.63
CA MET A 338 -16.83 -17.75 -8.11
C MET A 338 -16.45 -17.72 -6.62
N GLY A 339 -15.85 -16.62 -6.18
CA GLY A 339 -15.35 -16.44 -4.83
C GLY A 339 -16.45 -16.59 -3.78
N GLU A 340 -17.70 -16.24 -4.08
CA GLU A 340 -18.79 -16.50 -3.13
C GLU A 340 -19.05 -18.00 -2.95
N GLY A 341 -19.25 -18.74 -4.04
CA GLY A 341 -19.49 -20.19 -3.99
C GLY A 341 -18.32 -20.96 -3.37
N TYR A 342 -17.09 -20.57 -3.74
CA TYR A 342 -15.86 -21.15 -3.19
C TYR A 342 -15.77 -20.94 -1.67
N ARG A 343 -16.04 -19.72 -1.18
CA ARG A 343 -16.06 -19.42 0.27
C ARG A 343 -17.08 -20.28 1.03
N LYS A 344 -18.27 -20.50 0.45
CA LYS A 344 -19.29 -21.37 1.09
C LYS A 344 -18.79 -22.79 1.25
N HIS A 345 -18.15 -23.32 0.21
CA HIS A 345 -17.63 -24.67 0.22
C HIS A 345 -16.47 -24.83 1.21
N VAL A 346 -15.48 -23.94 1.18
CA VAL A 346 -14.33 -23.92 2.12
C VAL A 346 -14.82 -23.90 3.56
N THR A 347 -15.79 -23.03 3.87
CA THR A 347 -16.33 -22.95 5.23
C THR A 347 -17.06 -24.23 5.61
N SER A 348 -17.87 -24.81 4.72
CA SER A 348 -18.56 -26.09 4.96
C SER A 348 -17.59 -27.24 5.19
N ALA A 349 -16.50 -27.31 4.42
CA ALA A 349 -15.46 -28.32 4.58
C ALA A 349 -14.75 -28.17 5.94
N LEU A 350 -14.38 -26.94 6.31
CA LEU A 350 -13.78 -26.64 7.60
C LEU A 350 -14.72 -27.00 8.77
N LEU A 351 -16.01 -26.68 8.67
CA LEU A 351 -17.00 -27.01 9.69
C LEU A 351 -17.22 -28.52 9.83
N CYS A 352 -17.17 -29.27 8.73
CA CYS A 352 -17.22 -30.73 8.78
C CYS A 352 -16.05 -31.26 9.60
N THR A 353 -14.83 -30.77 9.37
CA THR A 353 -13.64 -31.15 10.15
C THR A 353 -13.75 -30.75 11.62
N ILE A 354 -14.26 -29.55 11.94
CA ILE A 354 -14.47 -29.10 13.32
C ILE A 354 -15.53 -29.94 14.03
N ASN A 355 -16.62 -30.29 13.36
CA ASN A 355 -17.72 -31.08 13.93
C ASN A 355 -17.33 -32.54 14.24
N LYS A 356 -16.21 -33.05 13.70
CA LYS A 356 -15.64 -34.36 14.09
C LYS A 356 -15.09 -34.36 15.52
N ILE A 357 -14.82 -33.19 16.11
CA ILE A 357 -14.32 -33.07 17.48
C ILE A 357 -15.39 -33.59 18.44
N THR A 358 -15.15 -34.77 19.00
CA THR A 358 -16.05 -35.43 19.95
C THR A 358 -15.28 -35.78 21.22
N ALA A 359 -15.77 -35.29 22.36
CA ALA A 359 -15.14 -35.56 23.64
C ALA A 359 -15.32 -37.04 24.03
N PRO A 360 -14.26 -37.76 24.44
CA PRO A 360 -14.37 -39.16 24.82
C PRO A 360 -15.23 -39.35 26.09
N GLU A 361 -15.99 -40.45 26.15
CA GLU A 361 -17.07 -40.65 27.14
C GLU A 361 -16.56 -40.96 28.56
N LYS A 362 -15.47 -41.72 28.75
CA LYS A 362 -15.02 -42.15 30.08
C LYS A 362 -13.48 -42.21 30.18
N SER A 363 -12.96 -41.68 31.30
CA SER A 363 -11.55 -41.59 31.76
C SER A 363 -10.57 -40.66 31.05
N SER A 364 -10.61 -40.48 29.73
CA SER A 364 -9.61 -39.66 29.00
C SER A 364 -9.92 -38.16 28.91
N ARG A 365 -11.04 -37.70 29.48
CA ARG A 365 -11.41 -36.26 29.50
C ARG A 365 -10.36 -35.37 30.17
N PHE A 366 -9.46 -35.93 30.97
CA PHE A 366 -8.55 -35.14 31.78
C PHE A 366 -7.17 -34.93 31.14
N ARG A 367 -6.76 -35.81 30.22
CA ARG A 367 -5.58 -35.60 29.36
C ARG A 367 -6.07 -35.08 28.01
N HIS A 368 -6.08 -33.77 27.82
CA HIS A 368 -6.61 -33.14 26.61
C HIS A 368 -5.78 -33.42 25.34
N ASN A 369 -4.75 -34.28 25.44
CA ASN A 369 -3.88 -34.73 24.35
C ASN A 369 -4.63 -35.32 23.14
N TRP A 370 -5.84 -35.86 23.34
CA TRP A 370 -6.67 -36.37 22.23
C TRP A 370 -7.07 -35.26 21.25
N MET A 371 -7.08 -33.99 21.66
CA MET A 371 -7.41 -32.86 20.79
C MET A 371 -6.32 -32.55 19.76
N PHE A 372 -5.05 -32.87 20.04
CA PHE A 372 -3.94 -32.52 19.12
C PHE A 372 -4.14 -33.11 17.73
N LYS A 373 -4.61 -34.36 17.64
CA LYS A 373 -4.92 -35.01 16.35
C LYS A 373 -5.94 -34.21 15.53
N TYR A 374 -6.97 -33.66 16.18
CA TYR A 374 -7.99 -32.86 15.50
C TYR A 374 -7.47 -31.46 15.14
N VAL A 375 -6.63 -30.85 15.99
CA VAL A 375 -5.96 -29.58 15.68
C VAL A 375 -5.03 -29.74 14.47
N GLU A 376 -4.29 -30.85 14.37
CA GLU A 376 -3.47 -31.19 13.21
C GLU A 376 -4.31 -31.42 11.95
N GLU A 377 -5.45 -32.12 12.05
CA GLU A 377 -6.38 -32.32 10.92
C GLU A 377 -6.94 -30.99 10.41
N ILE A 378 -7.34 -30.08 11.31
CA ILE A 378 -7.78 -28.72 10.97
C ILE A 378 -6.63 -27.96 10.31
N HIS A 379 -5.42 -28.03 10.85
CA HIS A 379 -4.24 -27.35 10.31
C HIS A 379 -3.91 -27.82 8.88
N SER A 380 -3.90 -29.13 8.62
CA SER A 380 -3.67 -29.69 7.28
C SER A 380 -4.74 -29.24 6.31
N SER A 381 -6.01 -29.34 6.71
CA SER A 381 -7.15 -28.92 5.90
C SER A 381 -7.09 -27.43 5.54
N MET A 382 -6.71 -26.56 6.48
CA MET A 382 -6.51 -25.13 6.20
C MET A 382 -5.38 -24.89 5.19
N ARG A 383 -4.26 -25.60 5.28
CA ARG A 383 -3.15 -25.47 4.31
C ARG A 383 -3.51 -25.97 2.93
N GLU A 384 -4.21 -27.09 2.84
CA GLU A 384 -4.72 -27.65 1.58
C GLU A 384 -5.66 -26.66 0.89
N MET A 385 -6.62 -26.09 1.62
CA MET A 385 -7.53 -25.07 1.09
C MET A 385 -6.80 -23.79 0.65
N VAL A 386 -5.72 -23.38 1.34
CA VAL A 386 -4.87 -22.26 0.89
C VAL A 386 -4.15 -22.59 -0.43
N ASN A 387 -3.64 -23.80 -0.59
CA ASN A 387 -2.99 -24.24 -1.83
C ASN A 387 -3.96 -24.32 -3.00
N GLU A 388 -5.16 -24.84 -2.78
CA GLU A 388 -6.21 -24.89 -3.80
C GLU A 388 -6.69 -23.48 -4.17
N ALA A 389 -6.82 -22.58 -3.20
CA ALA A 389 -7.18 -21.20 -3.49
C ALA A 389 -6.07 -20.51 -4.31
N ARG A 390 -4.80 -20.78 -3.98
CA ARG A 390 -3.64 -20.25 -4.71
C ARG A 390 -3.62 -20.72 -6.17
N SER A 391 -3.85 -22.01 -6.43
CA SER A 391 -3.89 -22.53 -7.80
C SER A 391 -5.06 -21.94 -8.60
N THR A 392 -6.17 -21.64 -7.94
CA THR A 392 -7.40 -21.16 -8.57
C THR A 392 -7.41 -19.66 -8.84
N PHE A 393 -7.03 -18.84 -7.86
CA PHE A 393 -7.18 -17.38 -7.88
C PHE A 393 -5.85 -16.61 -8.05
N GLY A 394 -4.72 -17.32 -8.14
CA GLY A 394 -3.41 -16.70 -8.35
C GLY A 394 -3.06 -15.72 -7.23
N THR A 395 -2.68 -14.48 -7.57
CA THR A 395 -2.30 -13.43 -6.61
C THR A 395 -3.46 -12.98 -5.71
N GLN A 396 -4.72 -13.18 -6.12
CA GLN A 396 -5.91 -12.75 -5.39
C GLN A 396 -6.49 -13.85 -4.48
N PHE A 397 -5.77 -14.95 -4.27
CA PHE A 397 -6.26 -16.04 -3.43
C PHE A 397 -6.58 -15.60 -2.00
N ALA A 398 -5.75 -14.73 -1.42
CA ALA A 398 -5.91 -14.24 -0.05
C ALA A 398 -7.26 -13.54 0.16
N THR A 399 -7.73 -12.75 -0.83
CA THR A 399 -9.01 -12.02 -0.75
C THR A 399 -10.23 -12.94 -0.77
N HIS A 400 -10.08 -14.17 -1.25
CA HIS A 400 -11.15 -15.15 -1.31
C HIS A 400 -11.08 -16.17 -0.19
N ILE A 401 -9.89 -16.62 0.23
CA ILE A 401 -9.74 -17.64 1.27
C ILE A 401 -9.81 -17.08 2.70
N VAL A 402 -9.17 -15.93 2.97
CA VAL A 402 -9.05 -15.37 4.33
C VAL A 402 -10.42 -15.05 4.94
N PRO A 403 -11.39 -14.47 4.20
CA PRO A 403 -12.73 -14.26 4.73
C PRO A 403 -13.48 -15.55 5.11
N SER A 404 -13.09 -16.71 4.58
CA SER A 404 -13.66 -18.01 4.99
C SER A 404 -13.13 -18.48 6.34
N PHE A 405 -11.90 -18.08 6.69
CA PHE A 405 -11.28 -18.38 7.98
C PHE A 405 -11.63 -17.33 9.04
N GLU A 406 -11.95 -16.11 8.63
CA GLU A 406 -12.25 -14.99 9.53
C GLU A 406 -13.74 -14.84 9.88
N ALA A 407 -14.00 -14.49 11.13
CA ALA A 407 -15.21 -13.80 11.52
C ALA A 407 -15.25 -12.40 10.90
N CYS A 408 -16.11 -12.17 9.92
CA CYS A 408 -16.35 -10.84 9.41
C CYS A 408 -17.07 -9.98 10.47
N GLY A 409 -16.30 -9.24 11.27
CA GLY A 409 -16.80 -8.37 12.33
C GLY A 409 -17.24 -6.97 11.88
N ASN A 410 -17.02 -6.57 10.62
CA ASN A 410 -17.25 -5.19 10.17
C ASN A 410 -17.74 -5.08 8.71
N CYS A 411 -18.75 -5.85 8.30
CA CYS A 411 -19.55 -5.50 7.12
C CYS A 411 -20.77 -4.67 7.54
N ILE A 412 -20.55 -3.39 7.84
CA ILE A 412 -21.60 -2.37 7.83
C ILE A 412 -21.69 -1.84 6.40
N SER A 413 -22.42 -2.55 5.54
CA SER A 413 -22.97 -1.97 4.32
C SER A 413 -24.25 -2.71 3.96
N ILE A 414 -25.34 -2.07 4.37
CA ILE A 414 -26.73 -2.17 3.90
C ILE A 414 -26.89 -2.97 2.59
N LEU A 415 -27.21 -4.26 2.70
CA LEU A 415 -28.39 -4.88 2.09
C LEU A 415 -28.50 -6.32 2.62
N ASN A 416 -29.64 -6.64 3.21
CA ASN A 416 -29.98 -7.95 3.73
C ASN A 416 -29.98 -9.01 2.62
N VAL A 417 -29.23 -10.10 2.83
CA VAL A 417 -29.61 -11.52 2.69
C VAL A 417 -28.30 -12.35 2.62
N ILE A 418 -28.16 -13.29 3.57
CA ILE A 418 -27.05 -14.24 3.75
C ILE A 418 -25.87 -13.72 4.60
N CYS A 419 -26.12 -13.54 5.90
CA CYS A 419 -25.14 -13.75 6.96
C CYS A 419 -25.01 -15.25 7.30
N PHE A 420 -24.78 -16.10 6.29
CA PHE A 420 -24.29 -17.46 6.54
C PHE A 420 -22.80 -17.47 6.23
N LEU A 421 -22.01 -18.16 7.06
CA LEU A 421 -20.56 -18.40 6.91
C LEU A 421 -19.69 -17.37 7.64
N GLN A 422 -19.83 -17.38 8.97
CA GLN A 422 -19.05 -16.57 9.92
C GLN A 422 -18.24 -17.46 10.90
N GLU A 423 -17.80 -18.66 10.49
CA GLU A 423 -17.95 -19.81 11.40
C GLU A 423 -16.69 -20.60 11.78
N GLY A 424 -15.60 -20.73 11.01
CA GLY A 424 -14.52 -21.67 11.37
C GLY A 424 -13.90 -21.50 12.79
N VAL A 425 -13.21 -20.38 13.02
CA VAL A 425 -12.55 -20.11 14.32
C VAL A 425 -13.58 -19.80 15.43
N LYS A 426 -14.72 -19.18 15.08
CA LYS A 426 -15.81 -18.87 16.01
C LYS A 426 -16.52 -20.13 16.49
N GLU A 427 -16.83 -21.06 15.59
CA GLU A 427 -17.50 -22.32 15.89
C GLU A 427 -16.57 -23.24 16.66
N LEU A 428 -15.28 -23.27 16.34
CA LEU A 428 -14.29 -23.97 17.16
C LEU A 428 -14.28 -23.43 18.61
N ASN A 429 -14.22 -22.11 18.78
CA ASN A 429 -14.29 -21.47 20.11
C ASN A 429 -15.66 -21.70 20.79
N SER A 430 -16.75 -21.69 20.03
CA SER A 430 -18.12 -21.96 20.51
C SER A 430 -18.25 -23.40 21.00
N LEU A 431 -17.79 -24.38 20.22
CA LEU A 431 -17.77 -25.80 20.53
C LEU A 431 -16.95 -26.08 21.79
N ILE A 432 -15.74 -25.51 21.88
CA ILE A 432 -14.88 -25.63 23.08
C ILE A 432 -15.58 -25.08 24.32
N ARG A 433 -16.26 -23.93 24.21
CA ARG A 433 -16.97 -23.29 25.34
C ARG A 433 -18.28 -23.98 25.72
N ASN A 434 -19.10 -24.35 24.75
CA ASN A 434 -20.43 -24.89 24.97
C ASN A 434 -20.36 -26.30 25.53
N GLN A 435 -19.46 -27.14 24.99
CA GLN A 435 -19.22 -28.50 25.50
C GLN A 435 -18.25 -28.54 26.69
N ASP A 436 -17.70 -27.39 27.10
CA ASP A 436 -16.72 -27.27 28.18
C ASP A 436 -15.54 -28.26 28.05
N ILE A 437 -15.06 -28.45 26.81
CA ILE A 437 -14.07 -29.49 26.47
C ILE A 437 -12.79 -29.34 27.28
N LEU A 438 -12.39 -28.08 27.51
CA LEU A 438 -11.20 -27.72 28.27
C LEU A 438 -11.47 -27.57 29.77
N ASN A 439 -12.64 -27.96 30.29
CA ASN A 439 -13.05 -27.83 31.70
C ASN A 439 -12.78 -26.42 32.27
N ILE A 440 -13.35 -25.40 31.63
CA ILE A 440 -13.30 -23.99 32.05
C ILE A 440 -14.29 -23.75 33.20
N LYS A 441 -15.40 -24.49 33.27
CA LYS A 441 -16.35 -24.39 34.39
C LYS A 441 -15.72 -24.91 35.71
N ARG A 442 -16.29 -24.51 36.85
CA ARG A 442 -15.76 -24.88 38.18
C ARG A 442 -15.90 -26.40 38.42
N GLU A 443 -14.78 -27.06 38.67
CA GLU A 443 -14.75 -28.47 39.08
C GLU A 443 -15.17 -28.64 40.56
N ASN A 444 -16.05 -29.60 40.82
CA ASN A 444 -16.50 -29.98 42.17
C ASN A 444 -15.30 -30.45 43.02
N ALA A 445 -15.27 -30.05 44.30
CA ALA A 445 -14.18 -30.34 45.24
C ALA A 445 -13.90 -31.85 45.39
N ASP A 446 -14.94 -32.70 45.31
CA ASP A 446 -14.84 -34.16 45.47
C ASP A 446 -13.98 -34.88 44.41
N ILE A 447 -13.76 -34.26 43.24
CA ILE A 447 -12.97 -34.86 42.15
C ILE A 447 -11.47 -34.74 42.43
N ARG A 448 -11.06 -33.70 43.17
CA ARG A 448 -9.65 -33.40 43.48
C ARG A 448 -9.09 -34.27 44.60
N ALA A 449 -9.94 -34.80 45.49
CA ALA A 449 -9.54 -35.64 46.62
C ALA A 449 -9.05 -37.05 46.23
N LYS A 450 -9.21 -37.48 44.96
CA LYS A 450 -8.92 -38.86 44.51
C LYS A 450 -7.71 -39.00 43.58
N ARG A 451 -6.98 -37.92 43.27
CA ARG A 451 -5.83 -37.95 42.35
C ARG A 451 -4.56 -37.43 43.01
N SER A 452 -3.42 -37.93 42.54
CA SER A 452 -2.13 -37.36 42.94
C SER A 452 -1.98 -35.92 42.44
N VAL A 453 -1.21 -35.12 43.17
CA VAL A 453 -0.90 -33.72 42.81
C VAL A 453 -0.26 -33.65 41.41
N GLN A 454 0.60 -34.61 41.08
CA GLN A 454 1.27 -34.71 39.77
C GLN A 454 0.28 -34.97 38.62
N GLU A 455 -0.58 -36.00 38.72
CA GLU A 455 -1.56 -36.30 37.67
C GLU A 455 -2.53 -35.15 37.42
N ASN A 456 -2.96 -34.46 38.48
CA ASN A 456 -3.82 -33.29 38.35
C ASN A 456 -3.12 -32.15 37.59
N THR A 457 -1.81 -31.99 37.80
CA THR A 457 -1.00 -30.95 37.18
C THR A 457 -0.79 -31.22 35.70
N GLU A 458 -0.38 -32.44 35.35
CA GLU A 458 -0.23 -32.88 33.96
C GLU A 458 -1.53 -32.71 33.16
N ASP A 459 -2.67 -33.07 33.76
CA ASP A 459 -3.99 -32.88 33.17
C ASP A 459 -4.27 -31.39 32.88
N LYS A 460 -3.98 -30.48 33.83
CA LYS A 460 -4.21 -29.04 33.64
C LYS A 460 -3.25 -28.43 32.63
N ILE A 461 -1.99 -28.86 32.60
CA ILE A 461 -1.00 -28.40 31.61
C ILE A 461 -1.38 -28.87 30.21
N SER A 462 -1.89 -30.10 30.06
CA SER A 462 -2.36 -30.58 28.75
C SER A 462 -3.43 -29.68 28.12
N ALA A 463 -4.31 -29.08 28.94
CA ALA A 463 -5.29 -28.11 28.49
C ALA A 463 -4.67 -26.79 27.99
N ILE A 464 -3.61 -26.33 28.67
CA ILE A 464 -2.84 -25.14 28.31
C ILE A 464 -2.10 -25.39 26.98
N CYS A 465 -1.48 -26.56 26.81
CA CYS A 465 -0.81 -26.91 25.56
C CYS A 465 -1.79 -26.97 24.37
N VAL A 466 -3.04 -27.40 24.57
CA VAL A 466 -4.05 -27.40 23.49
C VAL A 466 -4.40 -25.98 23.03
N THR A 467 -4.55 -25.02 23.94
CA THR A 467 -4.82 -23.61 23.54
C THR A 467 -3.60 -22.99 22.85
N GLY A 468 -2.39 -23.34 23.30
CA GLY A 468 -1.16 -22.97 22.61
C GLY A 468 -1.06 -23.52 21.20
N ALA A 469 -1.42 -24.79 20.99
CA ALA A 469 -1.43 -25.42 19.67
C ALA A 469 -2.45 -24.77 18.72
N LEU A 470 -3.61 -24.35 19.23
CA LEU A 470 -4.60 -23.59 18.44
C LEU A 470 -4.07 -22.22 18.01
N ILE A 471 -3.36 -21.51 18.88
CA ILE A 471 -2.71 -20.23 18.55
C ILE A 471 -1.59 -20.46 17.53
N ASN A 472 -0.73 -21.46 17.76
CA ASN A 472 0.37 -21.79 16.85
C ASN A 472 -0.15 -22.17 15.45
N MET A 473 -1.23 -22.95 15.36
CA MET A 473 -1.88 -23.30 14.10
C MET A 473 -2.27 -22.05 13.28
N ILE A 474 -2.94 -21.07 13.89
CA ILE A 474 -3.32 -19.84 13.16
C ILE A 474 -2.09 -19.04 12.74
N ASN A 475 -1.09 -18.92 13.62
CA ASN A 475 0.17 -18.22 13.30
C ASN A 475 0.90 -18.90 12.14
N ASP A 476 0.97 -20.22 12.14
CA ASP A 476 1.60 -21.02 11.09
C ASP A 476 0.85 -20.90 9.76
N VAL A 477 -0.50 -20.89 9.77
CA VAL A 477 -1.32 -20.66 8.57
C VAL A 477 -1.13 -19.23 8.04
N ASN A 478 -1.07 -18.22 8.92
CA ASN A 478 -0.80 -16.84 8.52
C ASN A 478 0.58 -16.69 7.89
N ALA A 479 1.61 -17.31 8.48
CA ALA A 479 2.95 -17.35 7.89
C ALA A 479 2.93 -18.06 6.52
N TYR A 480 2.16 -19.14 6.39
CA TYR A 480 2.02 -19.87 5.13
C TYR A 480 1.33 -19.04 4.03
N ILE A 481 0.28 -18.30 4.38
CA ILE A 481 -0.40 -17.37 3.47
C ILE A 481 0.57 -16.28 3.00
N ALA A 482 1.36 -15.70 3.92
CA ALA A 482 2.36 -14.69 3.59
C ALA A 482 3.43 -15.24 2.64
N GLN A 483 3.97 -16.44 2.92
CA GLN A 483 4.93 -17.12 2.04
C GLN A 483 4.35 -17.39 0.65
N CYS A 484 3.09 -17.83 0.58
CA CYS A 484 2.43 -18.09 -0.70
C CYS A 484 2.22 -16.82 -1.53
N HIS A 485 1.92 -15.70 -0.86
CA HIS A 485 1.75 -14.40 -1.50
C HIS A 485 3.08 -13.81 -2.00
N ASP A 486 4.15 -13.93 -1.22
CA ASP A 486 5.47 -13.43 -1.65
C ASP A 486 6.04 -14.26 -2.80
N ALA A 487 5.75 -15.56 -2.85
CA ALA A 487 6.08 -16.41 -4.00
C ALA A 487 5.28 -16.09 -5.28
N THR A 488 4.25 -15.25 -5.22
CA THR A 488 3.44 -14.83 -6.37
C THR A 488 3.65 -13.36 -6.78
N LYS A 489 4.52 -12.62 -6.07
CA LYS A 489 4.81 -11.18 -6.25
C LYS A 489 5.79 -10.80 -7.38
N GLU A 490 6.02 -11.67 -8.36
CA GLU A 490 6.87 -11.30 -9.52
C GLU A 490 6.31 -10.14 -10.36
N SER A 491 5.10 -9.65 -10.09
CA SER A 491 4.52 -8.46 -10.70
C SER A 491 4.03 -7.46 -9.65
N GLN A 492 4.39 -6.18 -9.85
CA GLN A 492 4.10 -4.98 -9.07
C GLN A 492 2.59 -4.74 -8.81
N ASP A 493 1.94 -5.52 -7.94
CA ASP A 493 0.57 -5.22 -7.51
C ASP A 493 0.55 -5.01 -5.99
N ASP A 494 0.21 -3.79 -5.59
CA ASP A 494 0.18 -3.24 -4.21
C ASP A 494 -1.02 -3.78 -3.40
N SER A 495 -1.48 -4.99 -3.72
CA SER A 495 -2.62 -5.60 -3.02
C SER A 495 -2.20 -5.94 -1.59
N LYS A 496 -2.88 -5.31 -0.62
CA LYS A 496 -2.63 -5.53 0.80
C LYS A 496 -2.86 -7.00 1.13
N LEU A 497 -1.82 -7.68 1.60
CA LEU A 497 -1.91 -9.04 2.12
C LEU A 497 -2.99 -9.09 3.22
N GLN A 498 -4.05 -9.86 2.98
CA GLN A 498 -5.02 -10.18 4.02
C GLN A 498 -4.49 -11.37 4.82
N ILE A 499 -4.46 -11.24 6.14
CA ILE A 499 -4.08 -12.28 7.10
C ILE A 499 -5.22 -12.48 8.09
N ILE A 500 -5.28 -13.65 8.74
CA ILE A 500 -6.31 -13.97 9.72
C ILE A 500 -6.11 -13.12 10.97
N SER A 501 -7.06 -12.22 11.24
CA SER A 501 -7.10 -11.23 12.32
C SER A 501 -7.76 -11.72 13.62
N ASN A 502 -8.39 -12.91 13.61
CA ASN A 502 -9.13 -13.44 14.75
C ASN A 502 -8.26 -14.11 15.83
N THR A 503 -6.93 -13.89 15.83
CA THR A 503 -6.03 -14.36 16.89
C THR A 503 -6.50 -13.90 18.28
N SER A 504 -7.05 -12.68 18.37
CA SER A 504 -7.57 -12.11 19.63
C SER A 504 -8.71 -12.91 20.28
N LEU A 505 -9.50 -13.67 19.52
CA LEU A 505 -10.54 -14.54 20.09
C LEU A 505 -9.94 -15.76 20.77
N LEU A 506 -8.91 -16.37 20.16
CA LEU A 506 -8.18 -17.48 20.74
C LEU A 506 -7.29 -17.04 21.90
N GLU A 507 -6.66 -15.87 21.82
CA GLU A 507 -5.91 -15.27 22.93
C GLU A 507 -6.81 -15.06 24.16
N LYS A 508 -8.05 -14.56 23.97
CA LYS A 508 -9.05 -14.45 25.06
C LYS A 508 -9.51 -15.81 25.60
N LEU A 509 -9.59 -16.85 24.77
CA LEU A 509 -9.88 -18.21 25.23
C LEU A 509 -8.70 -18.76 26.04
N ASN A 510 -7.49 -18.61 25.51
CA ASN A 510 -6.24 -19.02 26.13
C ASN A 510 -6.07 -18.37 27.51
N GLN A 511 -6.25 -17.05 27.61
CA GLN A 511 -6.24 -16.35 28.90
C GLN A 511 -7.17 -17.02 29.93
N LYS A 512 -8.43 -17.26 29.57
CA LYS A 512 -9.41 -17.88 30.47
C LYS A 512 -9.04 -19.30 30.87
N VAL A 513 -8.49 -20.09 29.95
CA VAL A 513 -8.05 -21.46 30.23
C VAL A 513 -6.86 -21.40 31.17
N VAL A 514 -5.80 -20.68 30.81
CA VAL A 514 -4.56 -20.58 31.60
C VAL A 514 -4.84 -20.10 33.02
N GLU A 515 -5.55 -18.97 33.19
CA GLU A 515 -5.91 -18.44 34.51
C GLU A 515 -6.66 -19.48 35.35
N ARG A 516 -7.66 -20.16 34.76
CA ARG A 516 -8.47 -21.15 35.46
C ARG A 516 -7.68 -22.42 35.83
N LYS A 517 -6.76 -22.84 34.95
CA LYS A 517 -5.91 -24.01 35.18
C LYS A 517 -4.87 -23.75 36.24
N ILE A 518 -4.25 -22.56 36.24
CA ILE A 518 -3.37 -22.09 37.32
C ILE A 518 -4.09 -22.08 38.66
N GLU A 519 -5.30 -21.50 38.72
CA GLU A 519 -6.11 -21.50 39.95
C GLU A 519 -6.43 -22.94 40.40
N SER A 520 -6.70 -23.87 39.48
CA SER A 520 -6.98 -25.27 39.81
C SER A 520 -5.76 -26.01 40.36
N ILE A 521 -4.57 -25.75 39.80
CA ILE A 521 -3.29 -26.26 40.30
C ILE A 521 -3.02 -25.73 41.71
N ALA A 522 -3.15 -24.42 41.92
CA ALA A 522 -2.97 -23.79 43.23
C ALA A 522 -3.95 -24.36 44.27
N ASN A 523 -5.21 -24.56 43.89
CA ASN A 523 -6.23 -25.10 44.78
C ASN A 523 -5.88 -26.51 45.31
N ALA A 524 -5.14 -27.33 44.57
CA ALA A 524 -4.70 -28.64 45.07
C ALA A 524 -3.82 -28.52 46.33
N ILE A 525 -2.98 -27.49 46.38
CA ILE A 525 -2.16 -27.16 47.55
C ILE A 525 -3.01 -26.47 48.62
N ILE A 526 -3.84 -25.50 48.21
CA ILE A 526 -4.67 -24.71 49.12
C ILE A 526 -5.64 -25.58 49.90
N TYR A 527 -6.30 -26.59 49.31
CA TYR A 527 -7.25 -27.43 50.05
C TYR A 527 -6.58 -28.21 51.19
N SER A 528 -5.39 -28.77 50.96
CA SER A 528 -4.62 -29.46 52.00
C SER A 528 -4.22 -28.50 53.12
N MET A 529 -3.83 -27.26 52.76
CA MET A 529 -3.53 -26.21 53.72
C MET A 529 -4.76 -25.77 54.52
N ASP A 530 -5.88 -25.46 53.86
CA ASP A 530 -7.13 -25.02 54.47
C ASP A 530 -7.63 -26.05 55.51
N GLU A 531 -7.61 -27.35 55.16
CA GLU A 531 -8.09 -28.42 56.04
C GLU A 531 -7.24 -28.55 57.31
N GLU A 532 -5.90 -28.53 57.18
CA GLU A 532 -5.00 -28.62 58.33
C GLU A 532 -4.99 -27.35 59.19
N MET A 533 -5.06 -26.16 58.57
CA MET A 533 -5.16 -24.90 59.30
C MET A 533 -6.46 -24.79 60.09
N LEU A 534 -7.58 -25.31 59.57
CA LEU A 534 -8.84 -25.39 60.30
C LEU A 534 -8.72 -26.32 61.52
N LYS A 535 -8.07 -27.49 61.37
CA LYS A 535 -7.80 -28.40 62.50
C LYS A 535 -6.96 -27.73 63.59
N LEU A 536 -5.92 -26.96 63.19
CA LEU A 536 -5.09 -26.18 64.12
C LEU A 536 -5.90 -25.13 64.88
N LYS A 537 -6.77 -24.38 64.19
CA LYS A 537 -7.61 -23.36 64.84
C LYS A 537 -8.62 -23.96 65.81
N LEU A 538 -9.20 -25.12 65.46
CA LEU A 538 -10.15 -25.83 66.32
C LEU A 538 -9.46 -26.45 67.55
N SER A 539 -8.24 -26.98 67.39
CA SER A 539 -7.48 -27.54 68.51
C SER A 539 -6.97 -26.46 69.48
N ALA A 540 -6.61 -25.28 68.97
CA ALA A 540 -6.26 -24.13 69.81
C ALA A 540 -7.48 -23.57 70.59
N ALA A 541 -8.68 -23.66 70.02
CA ALA A 541 -9.91 -23.23 70.69
C ALA A 541 -10.38 -24.20 71.79
N SER A 542 -9.97 -25.48 71.74
CA SER A 542 -10.36 -26.51 72.72
C SER A 542 -9.36 -26.75 73.85
N SER A 543 -8.15 -26.18 73.76
CA SER A 543 -7.03 -26.38 74.70
C SER A 543 -6.86 -25.22 75.70
N SER A 544 -7.96 -24.59 76.11
CA SER A 544 -7.95 -23.37 76.94
C SER A 544 -7.70 -23.57 78.44
N GLU A 545 -7.32 -24.76 78.93
CA GLU A 545 -7.11 -24.97 80.36
C GLU A 545 -5.86 -25.80 80.68
N SER A 546 -4.85 -25.13 81.26
CA SER A 546 -4.01 -25.59 82.39
C SER A 546 -2.52 -25.99 82.27
N SER A 547 -1.74 -25.64 81.22
CA SER A 547 -0.27 -25.89 81.27
C SER A 547 0.69 -24.94 80.52
N ASP A 548 0.26 -23.75 80.10
CA ASP A 548 0.85 -23.10 78.91
C ASP A 548 1.84 -21.93 79.09
N ASN A 549 2.14 -21.50 80.31
CA ASN A 549 2.98 -20.30 80.51
C ASN A 549 4.46 -20.51 80.11
N ILE A 550 4.95 -21.75 80.02
CA ILE A 550 6.35 -22.04 79.65
C ILE A 550 6.55 -21.95 78.13
N ALA A 551 5.58 -22.38 77.32
CA ALA A 551 5.68 -22.34 75.86
C ALA A 551 5.69 -20.90 75.30
N LEU A 552 5.03 -19.96 75.98
CA LEU A 552 5.06 -18.53 75.65
C LEU A 552 6.38 -17.84 76.05
N SER A 553 7.22 -18.48 76.88
CA SER A 553 8.50 -17.91 77.33
C SER A 553 9.70 -18.30 76.45
N LEU A 554 9.53 -19.29 75.57
CA LEU A 554 10.59 -19.73 74.66
C LEU A 554 10.82 -18.69 73.56
N PRO A 555 12.02 -18.59 72.98
CA PRO A 555 12.26 -17.76 71.80
C PRO A 555 11.49 -18.25 70.57
N ILE A 556 11.14 -17.34 69.66
CA ILE A 556 10.39 -17.64 68.43
C ILE A 556 11.15 -18.64 67.53
N PHE A 557 12.49 -18.59 67.50
CA PHE A 557 13.30 -19.55 66.73
C PHE A 557 13.17 -21.00 67.21
N SER A 558 12.62 -21.23 68.41
CA SER A 558 12.41 -22.57 68.96
C SER A 558 11.08 -23.19 68.52
N ILE A 559 10.25 -22.45 67.75
CA ILE A 559 8.97 -22.93 67.23
C ILE A 559 9.20 -23.50 65.82
N PRO A 560 9.04 -24.82 65.61
CA PRO A 560 9.17 -25.41 64.29
C PRO A 560 7.98 -25.04 63.38
N PRO A 561 8.17 -25.01 62.05
CA PRO A 561 7.07 -24.82 61.11
C PRO A 561 6.06 -25.98 61.23
N HIS A 562 4.78 -25.66 61.10
CA HIS A 562 3.72 -26.65 61.21
C HIS A 562 3.66 -27.60 59.98
N SER A 563 3.10 -28.79 60.15
CA SER A 563 2.96 -29.79 59.06
C SER A 563 2.35 -29.20 57.78
N TYR A 564 1.25 -28.45 57.89
CA TYR A 564 0.58 -27.86 56.74
C TYR A 564 1.50 -26.96 55.91
N ILE A 565 2.37 -26.16 56.53
CA ILE A 565 3.23 -25.25 55.77
C ILE A 565 4.40 -25.98 55.13
N THR A 566 4.92 -27.02 55.79
CA THR A 566 5.90 -27.93 55.17
C THR A 566 5.29 -28.69 53.98
N SER A 567 4.01 -29.09 54.08
CA SER A 567 3.24 -29.69 52.99
C SER A 567 3.04 -28.71 51.82
N VAL A 568 2.78 -27.43 52.11
CA VAL A 568 2.74 -26.37 51.09
C VAL A 568 4.08 -26.23 50.36
N GLY A 569 5.21 -26.20 51.08
CA GLY A 569 6.55 -26.15 50.48
C GLY A 569 6.83 -27.36 49.57
N HIS A 570 6.52 -28.57 50.04
CA HIS A 570 6.61 -29.79 49.23
C HIS A 570 5.67 -29.78 48.02
N GLY A 571 4.46 -29.25 48.19
CA GLY A 571 3.48 -29.07 47.12
C GLY A 571 4.03 -28.19 46.00
N LEU A 572 4.58 -27.02 46.33
CA LEU A 572 5.18 -26.10 45.36
C LEU A 572 6.40 -26.70 44.66
N LEU A 573 7.26 -27.43 45.39
CA LEU A 573 8.40 -28.15 44.80
C LEU A 573 7.94 -29.22 43.80
N ASN A 574 6.90 -29.99 44.13
CA ASN A 574 6.33 -30.99 43.23
C ASN A 574 5.72 -30.35 41.97
N GLN A 575 5.10 -29.18 42.09
CA GLN A 575 4.62 -28.40 40.95
C GLN A 575 5.76 -27.95 40.05
N MET A 576 6.84 -27.41 40.63
CA MET A 576 8.03 -27.00 39.88
C MET A 576 8.61 -28.16 39.06
N ASN A 577 8.78 -29.33 39.68
CA ASN A 577 9.28 -30.52 38.99
C ASN A 577 8.36 -30.94 37.83
N SER A 578 7.05 -30.90 38.04
CA SER A 578 6.06 -31.24 37.00
C SER A 578 6.07 -30.23 35.84
N LEU A 579 6.14 -28.93 36.15
CA LEU A 579 6.19 -27.85 35.15
C LEU A 579 7.49 -27.85 34.34
N SER A 580 8.63 -28.16 34.97
CA SER A 580 9.93 -28.21 34.29
C SER A 580 9.97 -29.21 33.14
N SER A 581 9.12 -30.25 33.17
CA SER A 581 8.99 -31.23 32.08
C SER A 581 8.37 -30.64 30.81
N TYR A 582 7.72 -29.48 30.90
CA TYR A 582 7.08 -28.77 29.79
C TYR A 582 7.79 -27.48 29.39
N ALA A 583 8.91 -27.14 30.04
CA ALA A 583 9.65 -25.91 29.77
C ALA A 583 10.13 -25.77 28.32
N SER A 584 10.31 -26.89 27.60
CA SER A 584 10.69 -26.92 26.19
C SER A 584 9.53 -27.16 25.21
N ASP A 585 8.29 -27.33 25.69
CA ASP A 585 7.13 -27.55 24.83
C ASP A 585 6.71 -26.21 24.18
N LYS A 586 6.86 -26.12 22.85
CA LYS A 586 6.50 -24.94 22.06
C LYS A 586 5.05 -24.50 22.31
N ASN A 587 4.12 -25.44 22.42
CA ASN A 587 2.70 -25.12 22.63
C ASN A 587 2.48 -24.53 24.02
N PHE A 588 3.15 -25.06 25.04
CA PHE A 588 3.10 -24.53 26.40
C PHE A 588 3.64 -23.09 26.42
N ILE A 589 4.83 -22.86 25.86
CA ILE A 589 5.47 -21.54 25.80
C ILE A 589 4.57 -20.51 25.10
N ILE A 590 3.99 -20.86 23.94
CA ILE A 590 3.11 -19.95 23.19
C ILE A 590 1.87 -19.57 24.00
N ALA A 591 1.26 -20.53 24.71
CA ALA A 591 0.11 -20.27 25.55
C ALA A 591 0.45 -19.29 26.69
N ILE A 592 1.62 -19.42 27.32
CA ILE A 592 2.05 -18.54 28.40
C ILE A 592 2.49 -17.16 27.86
N ALA A 593 3.26 -17.12 26.78
CA ALA A 593 3.72 -15.88 26.16
C ALA A 593 2.55 -14.99 25.72
N SER A 594 1.47 -15.60 25.22
CA SER A 594 0.22 -14.89 24.87
C SER A 594 -0.41 -14.16 26.05
N LEU A 595 -0.22 -14.63 27.29
CA LEU A 595 -0.78 -14.02 28.50
C LEU A 595 0.19 -13.07 29.20
N ALA A 596 1.47 -13.45 29.29
CA ALA A 596 2.50 -12.68 29.98
C ALA A 596 2.82 -11.35 29.26
N GLY A 597 2.61 -11.28 27.94
CA GLY A 597 2.73 -10.05 27.16
C GLY A 597 4.17 -9.65 26.83
N LYS A 598 4.38 -8.37 26.48
CA LYS A 598 5.68 -7.88 25.97
C LYS A 598 6.72 -7.82 27.09
N GLY A 599 7.90 -8.43 26.85
CA GLY A 599 9.01 -8.48 27.81
C GLY A 599 9.11 -9.81 28.58
N PHE A 600 8.24 -10.77 28.28
CA PHE A 600 8.32 -12.14 28.78
C PHE A 600 9.53 -12.88 28.19
N ASN A 601 10.25 -13.62 29.04
CA ASN A 601 11.31 -14.52 28.61
C ASN A 601 10.71 -15.91 28.36
N GLU A 602 10.78 -16.39 27.12
CA GLU A 602 10.20 -17.69 26.72
C GLU A 602 10.82 -18.87 27.48
N ASP A 603 12.09 -18.75 27.87
CA ASP A 603 12.83 -19.77 28.62
C ASP A 603 12.39 -19.89 30.10
N GLU A 604 11.55 -18.98 30.60
CA GLU A 604 11.07 -18.93 31.99
C GLU A 604 9.54 -19.16 32.10
N ALA A 605 8.94 -19.83 31.12
CA ALA A 605 7.50 -20.08 31.10
C ALA A 605 6.99 -20.93 32.27
N ASP A 606 7.76 -21.93 32.67
CA ASP A 606 7.49 -22.78 33.83
C ASP A 606 7.56 -21.99 35.15
N LEU A 607 8.58 -21.16 35.30
CA LEU A 607 8.77 -20.28 36.46
C LEU A 607 7.65 -19.24 36.56
N TRP A 608 7.20 -18.69 35.43
CA TRP A 608 6.07 -17.76 35.40
C TRP A 608 4.79 -18.42 35.92
N VAL A 609 4.46 -19.63 35.44
CA VAL A 609 3.30 -20.38 35.93
C VAL A 609 3.42 -20.69 37.41
N LEU A 610 4.60 -21.14 37.85
CA LEU A 610 4.87 -21.42 39.26
C LEU A 610 4.71 -20.17 40.14
N SER A 611 5.13 -19.01 39.66
CA SER A 611 4.95 -17.72 40.34
C SER A 611 3.48 -17.37 40.52
N GLU A 612 2.65 -17.54 39.49
CA GLU A 612 1.19 -17.30 39.59
C GLU A 612 0.50 -18.31 40.54
N VAL A 613 0.90 -19.59 40.50
CA VAL A 613 0.45 -20.59 41.48
C VAL A 613 0.84 -20.17 42.90
N GLY A 614 2.09 -19.73 43.09
CA GLY A 614 2.60 -19.22 44.36
C GLY A 614 1.80 -18.04 44.90
N LYS A 615 1.42 -17.07 44.04
CA LYS A 615 0.58 -15.93 44.41
C LYS A 615 -0.76 -16.38 45.00
N HIS A 616 -1.45 -17.32 44.37
CA HIS A 616 -2.71 -17.86 44.90
C HIS A 616 -2.53 -18.56 46.24
N VAL A 617 -1.46 -19.33 46.41
CA VAL A 617 -1.14 -20.01 47.68
C VAL A 617 -0.87 -18.98 48.79
N MET A 618 -0.06 -17.95 48.52
CA MET A 618 0.24 -16.88 49.47
C MET A 618 -1.02 -16.10 49.89
N GLU A 619 -1.89 -15.77 48.93
CA GLU A 619 -3.15 -15.09 49.21
C GLU A 619 -4.10 -15.95 50.04
N ALA A 620 -4.18 -17.25 49.74
CA ALA A 620 -4.97 -18.19 50.51
C ALA A 620 -4.45 -18.32 51.94
N PHE A 621 -3.13 -18.38 52.14
CA PHE A 621 -2.52 -18.38 53.46
C PHE A 621 -2.93 -17.13 54.26
N CYS A 622 -2.74 -15.93 53.69
CA CYS A 622 -3.12 -14.67 54.34
C CYS A 622 -4.62 -14.64 54.69
N ARG A 623 -5.47 -15.12 53.78
CA ARG A 623 -6.92 -15.21 53.97
C ARG A 623 -7.29 -16.19 55.09
N ASN A 624 -6.65 -17.35 55.14
CA ASN A 624 -6.92 -18.38 56.14
C ASN A 624 -6.49 -17.96 57.52
N VAL A 625 -5.33 -17.30 57.67
CA VAL A 625 -4.91 -16.76 58.96
C VAL A 625 -5.94 -15.73 59.44
N GLY A 626 -6.35 -14.82 58.56
CA GLY A 626 -7.43 -13.87 58.82
C GLY A 626 -6.95 -12.60 59.55
N ASN A 627 -7.75 -12.06 60.46
CA ASN A 627 -7.41 -10.82 61.14
C ASN A 627 -6.38 -11.05 62.26
N VAL A 628 -5.15 -10.58 62.03
CA VAL A 628 -4.02 -10.74 62.95
C VAL A 628 -4.29 -10.23 64.36
N SER A 629 -5.08 -9.15 64.50
CA SER A 629 -5.38 -8.53 65.81
C SER A 629 -6.35 -9.33 66.69
N GLN A 630 -7.00 -10.36 66.13
CA GLN A 630 -7.97 -11.20 66.83
C GLN A 630 -7.46 -12.63 67.07
N LEU A 631 -6.18 -12.89 66.78
CA LEU A 631 -5.57 -14.21 66.95
C LEU A 631 -5.14 -14.44 68.39
N ASP A 632 -5.28 -15.68 68.85
CA ASP A 632 -4.65 -16.14 70.09
C ASP A 632 -3.13 -15.97 70.01
N PRO A 633 -2.44 -15.48 71.06
CA PRO A 633 -1.00 -15.25 71.02
C PRO A 633 -0.16 -16.47 70.63
N LYS A 634 -0.58 -17.70 70.98
CA LYS A 634 0.14 -18.90 70.57
C LYS A 634 0.00 -19.16 69.07
N LEU A 635 -1.20 -18.98 68.54
CA LEU A 635 -1.47 -19.10 67.10
C LEU A 635 -0.73 -18.01 66.31
N ALA A 636 -0.69 -16.77 66.81
CA ALA A 636 0.05 -15.69 66.18
C ALA A 636 1.55 -16.01 66.07
N ARG A 637 2.13 -16.61 67.11
CA ARG A 637 3.52 -17.06 67.13
C ARG A 637 3.79 -18.21 66.15
N GLN A 638 2.88 -19.19 66.08
CA GLN A 638 2.98 -20.29 65.11
C GLN A 638 2.88 -19.75 63.68
N PHE A 639 1.89 -18.92 63.36
CA PHE A 639 1.74 -18.33 62.03
C PHE A 639 2.90 -17.41 61.63
N TYR A 640 3.57 -16.77 62.59
CA TYR A 640 4.80 -16.00 62.32
C TYR A 640 5.99 -16.91 61.97
N ALA A 641 6.14 -18.07 62.63
CA ALA A 641 7.13 -19.06 62.24
C ALA A 641 6.80 -19.66 60.85
N ASP A 642 5.53 -19.97 60.60
CA ASP A 642 5.07 -20.56 59.34
C ASP A 642 5.22 -19.59 58.15
N VAL A 643 4.94 -18.29 58.32
CA VAL A 643 5.15 -17.30 57.23
C VAL A 643 6.64 -17.12 56.93
N GLY A 644 7.52 -17.22 57.93
CA GLY A 644 8.97 -17.20 57.74
C GLY A 644 9.44 -18.39 56.89
N PHE A 645 8.99 -19.61 57.24
CA PHE A 645 9.28 -20.81 56.45
C PHE A 645 8.75 -20.71 55.02
N LEU A 646 7.52 -20.19 54.83
CA LEU A 646 6.96 -19.99 53.50
C LEU A 646 7.79 -19.01 52.66
N GLN A 647 8.30 -17.93 53.26
CA GLN A 647 9.17 -16.97 52.58
C GLN A 647 10.49 -17.61 52.16
N GLU A 648 11.11 -18.42 53.02
CA GLU A 648 12.34 -19.17 52.69
C GLU A 648 12.09 -20.16 51.54
N ALA A 649 11.01 -20.95 51.63
CA ALA A 649 10.63 -21.90 50.59
C ALA A 649 10.36 -21.22 49.23
N LEU A 650 9.77 -20.02 49.23
CA LEU A 650 9.57 -19.25 48.00
C LEU A 650 10.91 -18.81 47.38
N VAL A 651 11.86 -18.34 48.20
CA VAL A 651 13.19 -17.93 47.73
C VAL A 651 13.96 -19.12 47.15
N ASP A 652 13.90 -20.28 47.79
CA ASP A 652 14.55 -21.51 47.32
C ASP A 652 14.00 -21.97 45.96
N LEU A 653 12.70 -21.74 45.72
CA LEU A 653 12.03 -22.00 44.44
C LEU A 653 12.20 -20.86 43.42
N ARG A 654 13.04 -19.86 43.71
CA ARG A 654 13.27 -18.65 42.90
C ARG A 654 12.01 -17.79 42.68
N LEU A 655 11.04 -17.90 43.58
CA LEU A 655 9.83 -17.09 43.59
C LEU A 655 10.00 -15.88 44.49
N GLN A 656 9.22 -14.83 44.23
CA GLN A 656 9.23 -13.61 45.03
C GLN A 656 7.99 -13.55 45.94
N PRO A 657 8.15 -13.27 47.25
CA PRO A 657 7.03 -13.01 48.14
C PRO A 657 6.16 -11.87 47.62
N THR A 658 4.84 -12.03 47.70
CA THR A 658 3.92 -10.94 47.34
C THR A 658 4.03 -9.79 48.35
N PRO A 659 3.84 -8.52 47.93
CA PRO A 659 3.84 -7.38 48.85
C PRO A 659 2.87 -7.55 50.02
N ARG A 660 1.72 -8.17 49.74
CA ARG A 660 0.71 -8.49 50.75
C ARG A 660 1.21 -9.49 51.80
N LEU A 661 1.96 -10.53 51.40
CA LEU A 661 2.54 -11.49 52.34
C LEU A 661 3.61 -10.82 53.22
N LEU A 662 4.42 -9.93 52.64
CA LEU A 662 5.44 -9.17 53.38
C LEU A 662 4.79 -8.26 54.43
N GLU A 663 3.78 -7.46 54.04
CA GLU A 663 3.01 -6.62 54.96
C GLU A 663 2.33 -7.45 56.06
N PHE A 664 1.80 -8.63 55.69
CA PHE A 664 1.17 -9.55 56.63
C PHE A 664 2.16 -10.12 57.65
N SER A 665 3.36 -10.48 57.20
CA SER A 665 4.46 -10.93 58.06
C SER A 665 4.89 -9.85 59.05
N ASP A 666 5.01 -8.59 58.59
CA ASP A 666 5.32 -7.45 59.47
C ASP A 666 4.24 -7.20 60.52
N ARG A 667 2.96 -7.41 60.17
CA ARG A 667 1.85 -7.31 61.12
C ARG A 667 1.88 -8.43 62.16
N LEU A 668 2.17 -9.66 61.75
CA LEU A 668 2.34 -10.79 62.67
C LEU A 668 3.51 -10.55 63.63
N LYS A 669 4.63 -10.03 63.11
CA LYS A 669 5.81 -9.67 63.91
C LYS A 669 5.44 -8.72 65.05
N LYS A 670 4.70 -7.64 64.76
CA LYS A 670 4.27 -6.63 65.75
C LYS A 670 3.34 -7.16 66.84
N VAL A 671 2.65 -8.27 66.62
CA VAL A 671 1.77 -8.90 67.63
C VAL A 671 2.54 -9.92 68.48
N VAL A 672 3.61 -10.48 67.93
CA VAL A 672 4.44 -11.51 68.56
C VAL A 672 5.60 -10.91 69.38
N THR A 673 6.12 -9.75 68.96
CA THR A 673 7.12 -8.95 69.71
C THR A 673 6.43 -7.91 70.58
#